data_AF-A0A7J9A5J6-F1
#
_entry.id   AF-A0A7J9A5J6-F1
#
_cell.length_a   1.000
_cell.length_b   1.000
_cell.length_c   1.000
_cell.angle_alpha   90.00
_cell.angle_beta   90.00
_cell.angle_gamma   90.00
#
_symmetry.space_group_name_H-M   'P 1'
#
loop_
_entity.id
_entity.type
_entity.pdbx_description
1 polymer ?
#
loop_
_entity_poly.entity_id
_entity_poly.type
_entity_poly.pdbx_seq_one_letter_code
_entity_poly.pdbx_strand_id
1 'polypeptide(L)'
;MAELDARRAEVLGNAARTIQRQSRTYIARKEFIELRKAAIMLQSHWRGILACKLYEQLRREAAALKIQKNFRRHIARESYLTVRQSAITLQTGLRAMTARNEFRFRKQTKAAIIIQAAFRCHVAYSYYKSLQKAALTTQCGWRRRVARRELRKLKMAARETGALKEAKDKLEKRVEELTWRLQLEKRLRTDLEEEKAQEIAKLHDALHAVQIQVEEANARVIKEQEAARKAIEEAPPVIKETPVIVEDTEKVNSLAAEVENLKASLLSETKAAEEARNACTDAETRNAELVKKLEESERKVDQLQESVQRLEEKLANSESEIQVLRQQSLAISPTGKSLTARQRTMILPRTPENGNVLNGETKVPSDTTLALSNVREPESEEKPQKYLNEKQQENQDLLIKCISQNLGFSGSKPIAACVVYKCLLHWRSFEVERTTVFDRIIQTIASAIEVQDNNDVLAYWLSNSSTLLLLLQHTLKASGAASLTPQRRRATSASLFGRMSQGLRASPQSAGLSFLSGRGLSRLDDLRQVEAKYPALLFKQQLTAFLEKIYGMIRDNLKKEISPLLGLCIQVPRTSRASLVKGRSQSNAVAQQALIAHWQSIVKSLDRYLKIMKSNHVPPFLVRKVFTQIFSFINVQLFNR
;
A
#
# COMPACT_ATOMS: atom_id res chain seq x y z
N MET A 1 -14.48 -130.70 67.13
CA MET A 1 -14.84 -129.57 68.04
C MET A 1 -13.91 -128.39 67.81
N ALA A 2 -12.72 -128.35 68.41
CA ALA A 2 -11.82 -127.17 68.41
C ALA A 2 -11.58 -126.48 67.04
N GLU A 3 -11.39 -127.23 65.95
CA GLU A 3 -11.16 -126.65 64.62
C GLU A 3 -12.39 -125.91 64.05
N LEU A 4 -13.60 -126.41 64.33
CA LEU A 4 -14.85 -125.75 63.94
C LEU A 4 -15.06 -124.47 64.77
N ASP A 5 -14.70 -124.49 66.05
CA ASP A 5 -14.77 -123.31 66.92
C ASP A 5 -13.76 -122.23 66.50
N ALA A 6 -12.55 -122.62 66.11
CA ALA A 6 -11.54 -121.71 65.56
C ALA A 6 -12.02 -121.05 64.25
N ARG A 7 -12.57 -121.84 63.31
CA ARG A 7 -13.11 -121.32 62.04
C ARG A 7 -14.34 -120.42 62.26
N ARG A 8 -15.18 -120.74 63.25
CA ARG A 8 -16.31 -119.89 63.67
C ARG A 8 -15.83 -118.56 64.26
N ALA A 9 -14.79 -118.58 65.11
CA ALA A 9 -14.19 -117.38 65.68
C ALA A 9 -13.56 -116.49 64.60
N GLU A 10 -12.90 -117.07 63.59
CA GLU A 10 -12.33 -116.32 62.47
C GLU A 10 -13.40 -115.61 61.65
N VAL A 11 -14.47 -116.31 61.27
CA VAL A 11 -15.60 -115.73 60.50
C VAL A 11 -16.29 -114.61 61.28
N LEU A 12 -16.55 -114.81 62.58
CA LEU A 12 -17.11 -113.77 63.45
C LEU A 12 -16.15 -112.57 63.61
N GLY A 13 -14.85 -112.81 63.74
CA GLY A 13 -13.82 -111.77 63.79
C GLY A 13 -13.70 -110.98 62.47
N ASN A 14 -13.86 -111.65 61.32
CA ASN A 14 -13.86 -111.02 59.99
C ASN A 14 -15.12 -110.16 59.78
N ALA A 15 -16.30 -110.66 60.18
CA ALA A 15 -17.54 -109.90 60.16
C ALA A 15 -17.46 -108.67 61.10
N ALA A 16 -17.01 -108.86 62.34
CA ALA A 16 -16.83 -107.78 63.32
C ALA A 16 -15.84 -106.71 62.83
N ARG A 17 -14.69 -107.09 62.27
CA ARG A 17 -13.73 -106.16 61.67
C ARG A 17 -14.34 -105.35 60.52
N THR A 18 -15.16 -105.99 59.67
CA THR A 18 -15.83 -105.33 58.54
C THR A 18 -16.88 -104.33 59.02
N ILE A 19 -17.72 -104.71 59.99
CA ILE A 19 -18.72 -103.82 60.60
C ILE A 19 -18.04 -102.65 61.29
N GLN A 20 -17.03 -102.90 62.14
CA GLN A 20 -16.28 -101.84 62.83
C GLN A 20 -15.58 -100.88 61.86
N ARG A 21 -14.98 -101.38 60.77
CA ARG A 21 -14.40 -100.56 59.70
C ARG A 21 -15.46 -99.67 59.05
N GLN A 22 -16.62 -100.22 58.72
CA GLN A 22 -17.71 -99.48 58.08
C GLN A 22 -18.29 -98.42 59.02
N SER A 23 -18.53 -98.73 60.28
CA SER A 23 -19.00 -97.78 61.30
C SER A 23 -17.99 -96.65 61.54
N ARG A 24 -16.70 -96.96 61.69
CA ARG A 24 -15.64 -95.93 61.82
C ARG A 24 -15.58 -95.03 60.59
N THR A 25 -15.68 -95.61 59.39
CA THR A 25 -15.68 -94.84 58.12
C THR A 25 -16.92 -93.95 58.01
N TYR A 26 -18.10 -94.44 58.43
CA TYR A 26 -19.33 -93.67 58.44
C TYR A 26 -19.26 -92.48 59.41
N ILE A 27 -18.76 -92.69 60.64
CA ILE A 27 -18.58 -91.63 61.65
C ILE A 27 -17.62 -90.55 61.12
N ALA A 28 -16.41 -90.93 60.69
CA ALA A 28 -15.43 -89.99 60.17
C ALA A 28 -15.95 -89.23 58.92
N ARG A 29 -16.71 -89.90 58.03
CA ARG A 29 -17.33 -89.25 56.87
C ARG A 29 -18.42 -88.26 57.29
N LYS A 30 -19.22 -88.58 58.30
CA LYS A 30 -20.26 -87.68 58.84
C LYS A 30 -19.61 -86.43 59.45
N GLU A 31 -18.61 -86.60 60.30
CA GLU A 31 -17.85 -85.50 60.91
C GLU A 31 -17.17 -84.61 59.85
N PHE A 32 -16.52 -85.20 58.85
CA PHE A 32 -15.92 -84.46 57.74
C PHE A 32 -16.95 -83.66 56.93
N ILE A 33 -18.15 -84.22 56.69
CA ILE A 33 -19.22 -83.52 55.97
C ILE A 33 -19.72 -82.31 56.78
N GLU A 34 -19.95 -82.44 58.08
CA GLU A 34 -20.37 -81.31 58.92
C GLU A 34 -19.28 -80.25 59.04
N LEU A 35 -18.02 -80.64 59.24
CA LEU A 35 -16.89 -79.70 59.24
C LEU A 35 -16.77 -78.97 57.90
N ARG A 36 -16.94 -79.67 56.77
CA ARG A 36 -16.92 -79.07 55.43
C ARG A 36 -18.09 -78.10 55.21
N LYS A 37 -19.31 -78.42 55.67
CA LYS A 37 -20.46 -77.51 55.61
C LYS A 37 -20.18 -76.23 56.41
N ALA A 38 -19.72 -76.36 57.66
CA ALA A 38 -19.37 -75.23 58.51
C ALA A 38 -18.26 -74.36 57.90
N ALA A 39 -17.22 -74.98 57.34
CA ALA A 39 -16.15 -74.27 56.65
C ALA A 39 -16.64 -73.52 55.40
N ILE A 40 -17.53 -74.13 54.59
CA ILE A 40 -18.12 -73.47 53.42
C ILE A 40 -18.97 -72.26 53.84
N MET A 41 -19.78 -72.38 54.89
CA MET A 41 -20.59 -71.28 55.43
C MET A 41 -19.74 -70.13 55.98
N LEU A 42 -18.68 -70.45 56.71
CA LEU A 42 -17.75 -69.43 57.22
C LEU A 42 -17.02 -68.73 56.06
N GLN A 43 -16.53 -69.48 55.07
CA GLN A 43 -15.87 -68.92 53.90
C GLN A 43 -16.81 -68.09 53.02
N SER A 44 -18.08 -68.49 52.84
CA SER A 44 -19.04 -67.72 52.04
C SER A 44 -19.38 -66.39 52.72
N HIS A 45 -19.55 -66.39 54.05
CA HIS A 45 -19.75 -65.19 54.84
C HIS A 45 -18.55 -64.22 54.74
N TRP A 46 -17.32 -64.73 54.90
CA TRP A 46 -16.11 -63.91 54.75
C TRP A 46 -15.92 -63.35 53.34
N ARG A 47 -16.21 -64.14 52.29
CA ARG A 47 -16.21 -63.66 50.89
C ARG A 47 -17.24 -62.56 50.67
N GLY A 48 -18.43 -62.68 51.28
CA GLY A 48 -19.46 -61.65 51.28
C GLY A 48 -19.00 -60.34 51.93
N ILE A 49 -18.45 -60.41 53.15
CA ILE A 49 -17.89 -59.24 53.86
C ILE A 49 -16.81 -58.55 53.01
N LEU A 50 -15.90 -59.31 52.40
CA LEU A 50 -14.82 -58.77 51.57
C LEU A 50 -15.37 -58.07 50.31
N ALA A 51 -16.37 -58.67 49.66
CA ALA A 51 -17.03 -58.08 48.49
C ALA A 51 -17.78 -56.77 48.85
N CYS A 52 -18.47 -56.73 49.99
CA CYS A 52 -19.13 -55.51 50.48
C CYS A 52 -18.10 -54.39 50.76
N LYS A 53 -16.99 -54.70 51.43
CA LYS A 53 -15.91 -53.71 51.69
C LYS A 53 -15.31 -53.17 50.40
N LEU A 54 -15.04 -54.03 49.42
CA LEU A 54 -14.53 -53.63 48.10
C LEU A 54 -15.54 -52.74 47.36
N TYR A 55 -16.82 -53.11 47.35
CA TYR A 55 -17.87 -52.31 46.72
C TYR A 55 -18.01 -50.92 47.36
N GLU A 56 -17.93 -50.82 48.69
CA GLU A 56 -17.94 -49.52 49.35
C GLU A 56 -16.72 -48.65 48.99
N GLN A 57 -15.52 -49.23 48.88
CA GLN A 57 -14.32 -48.52 48.43
C GLN A 57 -14.52 -47.97 47.01
N LEU A 58 -14.92 -48.83 46.07
CA LEU A 58 -15.22 -48.43 44.69
C LEU A 58 -16.32 -47.36 44.60
N ARG A 59 -17.35 -47.44 45.44
CA ARG A 59 -18.43 -46.42 45.53
C ARG A 59 -17.90 -45.08 46.06
N ARG A 60 -17.07 -45.09 47.11
CA ARG A 60 -16.44 -43.88 47.66
C ARG A 60 -15.48 -43.24 46.66
N GLU A 61 -14.66 -44.04 45.98
CA GLU A 61 -13.74 -43.59 44.92
C GLU A 61 -14.50 -42.99 43.73
N ALA A 62 -15.55 -43.64 43.23
CA ALA A 62 -16.38 -43.13 42.15
C ALA A 62 -17.06 -41.80 42.52
N ALA A 63 -17.54 -41.66 43.76
CA ALA A 63 -18.09 -40.41 44.28
C ALA A 63 -17.02 -39.31 44.37
N ALA A 64 -15.83 -39.61 44.90
CA ALA A 64 -14.72 -38.68 44.99
C ALA A 64 -14.27 -38.20 43.59
N LEU A 65 -14.14 -39.12 42.62
CA LEU A 65 -13.83 -38.79 41.23
C LEU A 65 -14.89 -37.89 40.59
N LYS A 66 -16.18 -38.13 40.87
CA LYS A 66 -17.29 -37.28 40.38
C LYS A 66 -17.21 -35.86 40.96
N ILE A 67 -16.93 -35.72 42.25
CA ILE A 67 -16.75 -34.44 42.94
C ILE A 67 -15.51 -33.71 42.37
N GLN A 68 -14.34 -34.37 42.33
CA GLN A 68 -13.10 -33.80 41.81
C GLN A 68 -13.24 -33.35 40.34
N LYS A 69 -13.90 -34.15 39.49
CA LYS A 69 -14.19 -33.81 38.09
C LYS A 69 -15.04 -32.55 37.97
N ASN A 70 -16.11 -32.45 38.76
CA ASN A 70 -17.00 -31.28 38.74
C ASN A 70 -16.32 -30.04 39.32
N PHE A 71 -15.53 -30.17 40.38
CA PHE A 71 -14.77 -29.07 40.97
C PHE A 71 -13.69 -28.51 40.02
N ARG A 72 -12.89 -29.40 39.40
CA ARG A 72 -11.92 -29.01 38.35
C ARG A 72 -12.61 -28.31 37.17
N ARG A 73 -13.78 -28.79 36.74
CA ARG A 73 -14.61 -28.13 35.72
C ARG A 73 -15.07 -26.74 36.16
N HIS A 74 -15.51 -26.58 37.41
CA HIS A 74 -15.96 -25.29 37.94
C HIS A 74 -14.81 -24.27 37.95
N ILE A 75 -13.64 -24.60 38.51
CA ILE A 75 -12.46 -23.72 38.50
C ILE A 75 -12.07 -23.32 37.07
N ALA A 76 -12.04 -24.28 36.13
CA ALA A 76 -11.72 -24.01 34.74
C ALA A 76 -12.76 -23.11 34.05
N ARG A 77 -14.04 -23.25 34.41
CA ARG A 77 -15.13 -22.41 33.90
C ARG A 77 -15.03 -20.98 34.45
N GLU A 78 -14.79 -20.82 35.74
CA GLU A 78 -14.66 -19.49 36.35
C GLU A 78 -13.45 -18.75 35.79
N SER A 79 -12.27 -19.38 35.71
CA SER A 79 -11.09 -18.74 35.10
C SER A 79 -11.32 -18.34 33.63
N TYR A 80 -12.02 -19.18 32.85
CA TYR A 80 -12.44 -18.83 31.49
C TYR A 80 -13.42 -17.64 31.47
N LEU A 81 -14.40 -17.59 32.37
CA LEU A 81 -15.36 -16.49 32.45
C LEU A 81 -14.70 -15.17 32.85
N THR A 82 -13.78 -15.18 33.82
CA THR A 82 -12.98 -14.00 34.19
C THR A 82 -12.19 -13.48 33.00
N VAL A 83 -11.43 -14.34 32.32
CA VAL A 83 -10.64 -13.95 31.13
C VAL A 83 -11.54 -13.46 29.99
N ARG A 84 -12.68 -14.12 29.75
CA ARG A 84 -13.66 -13.71 28.75
C ARG A 84 -14.25 -12.33 29.08
N GLN A 85 -14.59 -12.06 30.33
CA GLN A 85 -15.13 -10.77 30.74
C GLN A 85 -14.08 -9.67 30.58
N SER A 86 -12.84 -9.90 31.01
CA SER A 86 -11.73 -8.96 30.78
C SER A 86 -11.49 -8.68 29.29
N ALA A 87 -11.54 -9.72 28.45
CA ALA A 87 -11.40 -9.58 27.00
C ALA A 87 -12.56 -8.78 26.37
N ILE A 88 -13.80 -9.01 26.80
CA ILE A 88 -14.98 -8.25 26.35
C ILE A 88 -14.83 -6.77 26.75
N THR A 89 -14.50 -6.46 28.01
CA THR A 89 -14.28 -5.08 28.48
C THR A 89 -13.17 -4.37 27.71
N LEU A 90 -12.07 -5.05 27.39
CA LEU A 90 -11.01 -4.48 26.56
C LEU A 90 -11.47 -4.25 25.11
N GLN A 91 -12.19 -5.21 24.52
CA GLN A 91 -12.71 -5.08 23.15
C GLN A 91 -13.75 -3.97 23.01
N THR A 92 -14.66 -3.80 23.98
CA THR A 92 -15.64 -2.70 23.97
C THR A 92 -14.93 -1.35 24.16
N GLY A 93 -13.96 -1.27 25.07
CA GLY A 93 -13.12 -0.08 25.26
C GLY A 93 -12.38 0.33 23.98
N LEU A 94 -11.73 -0.61 23.30
CA LEU A 94 -11.01 -0.36 22.03
C LEU A 94 -11.97 0.08 20.92
N ARG A 95 -13.11 -0.59 20.74
CA ARG A 95 -14.13 -0.19 19.73
C ARG A 95 -14.66 1.22 20.00
N ALA A 96 -14.93 1.57 21.27
CA ALA A 96 -15.36 2.91 21.65
C ALA A 96 -14.25 3.96 21.43
N MET A 97 -12.98 3.61 21.65
CA MET A 97 -11.84 4.49 21.39
C MET A 97 -11.70 4.79 19.90
N THR A 98 -11.77 3.77 19.02
CA THR A 98 -11.72 3.95 17.56
C THR A 98 -12.86 4.85 17.07
N ALA A 99 -14.10 4.57 17.50
CA ALA A 99 -15.26 5.40 17.12
C ALA A 99 -15.13 6.86 17.57
N ARG A 100 -14.63 7.10 18.80
CA ARG A 100 -14.38 8.45 19.32
C ARG A 100 -13.24 9.16 18.58
N ASN A 101 -12.19 8.44 18.18
CA ASN A 101 -11.10 9.00 17.38
C ASN A 101 -11.58 9.40 15.98
N GLU A 102 -12.34 8.54 15.32
CA GLU A 102 -12.93 8.84 14.01
C GLU A 102 -13.89 10.04 14.08
N PHE A 103 -14.75 10.12 15.11
CA PHE A 103 -15.62 11.26 15.33
C PHE A 103 -14.85 12.57 15.56
N ARG A 104 -13.78 12.53 16.38
CA ARG A 104 -12.91 13.70 16.59
C ARG A 104 -12.22 14.15 15.31
N PHE A 105 -11.70 13.21 14.51
CA PHE A 105 -11.10 13.49 13.22
C PHE A 105 -12.12 14.15 12.27
N ARG A 106 -13.31 13.58 12.11
CA ARG A 106 -14.39 14.18 11.31
C ARG A 106 -14.76 15.60 11.76
N LYS A 107 -14.80 15.86 13.07
CA LYS A 107 -15.06 17.21 13.64
C LYS A 107 -13.92 18.19 13.33
N GLN A 108 -12.67 17.76 13.48
CA GLN A 108 -11.48 18.56 13.16
C GLN A 108 -11.41 18.88 11.66
N THR A 109 -11.62 17.89 10.79
CA THR A 109 -11.65 18.07 9.33
C THR A 109 -12.76 19.03 8.91
N LYS A 110 -13.97 18.94 9.48
CA LYS A 110 -15.04 19.91 9.21
C LYS A 110 -14.65 21.34 9.62
N ALA A 111 -14.04 21.51 10.80
CA ALA A 111 -13.56 22.82 11.23
C ALA A 111 -12.44 23.38 10.33
N ALA A 112 -11.48 22.53 9.94
CA ALA A 112 -10.40 22.89 9.02
C ALA A 112 -10.94 23.33 7.64
N ILE A 113 -11.92 22.62 7.09
CA ILE A 113 -12.58 22.99 5.83
C ILE A 113 -13.25 24.36 5.94
N ILE A 114 -13.95 24.67 7.04
CA ILE A 114 -14.59 25.97 7.25
C ILE A 114 -13.54 27.10 7.30
N ILE A 115 -12.45 26.90 8.04
CA ILE A 115 -11.35 27.88 8.14
C ILE A 115 -10.68 28.09 6.77
N GLN A 116 -10.40 27.01 6.04
CA GLN A 116 -9.80 27.07 4.70
C GLN A 116 -10.72 27.76 3.69
N ALA A 117 -12.04 27.51 3.75
CA ALA A 117 -13.01 28.16 2.89
C ALA A 117 -13.11 29.67 3.19
N ALA A 118 -13.17 30.05 4.47
CA ALA A 118 -13.17 31.45 4.90
C ALA A 118 -11.89 32.18 4.46
N PHE A 119 -10.71 31.55 4.62
CA PHE A 119 -9.44 32.11 4.16
C PHE A 119 -9.38 32.28 2.63
N ARG A 120 -9.76 31.26 1.86
CA ARG A 120 -9.81 31.33 0.39
C ARG A 120 -10.76 32.43 -0.10
N CYS A 121 -11.93 32.56 0.53
CA CYS A 121 -12.88 33.64 0.27
C CYS A 121 -12.28 35.01 0.56
N HIS A 122 -11.63 35.18 1.72
CA HIS A 122 -10.98 36.43 2.11
C HIS A 122 -9.87 36.85 1.12
N VAL A 123 -9.01 35.91 0.70
CA VAL A 123 -7.95 36.17 -0.28
C VAL A 123 -8.54 36.62 -1.62
N ALA A 124 -9.54 35.90 -2.14
CA ALA A 124 -10.19 36.25 -3.40
C ALA A 124 -10.90 37.61 -3.33
N TYR A 125 -11.62 37.90 -2.25
CA TYR A 125 -12.30 39.19 -2.04
C TYR A 125 -11.30 40.35 -1.90
N SER A 126 -10.20 40.14 -1.18
CA SER A 126 -9.13 41.14 -1.03
C SER A 126 -8.48 41.47 -2.37
N TYR A 127 -8.18 40.44 -3.18
CA TYR A 127 -7.67 40.61 -4.55
C TYR A 127 -8.65 41.38 -5.44
N TYR A 128 -9.92 40.97 -5.47
CA TYR A 128 -10.98 41.68 -6.21
C TYR A 128 -11.09 43.15 -5.80
N LYS A 129 -11.08 43.44 -4.50
CA LYS A 129 -11.15 44.81 -3.96
C LYS A 129 -9.92 45.66 -4.32
N SER A 130 -8.74 45.05 -4.41
CA SER A 130 -7.53 45.69 -4.92
C SER A 130 -7.66 46.02 -6.41
N LEU A 131 -8.09 45.05 -7.22
CA LEU A 131 -8.30 45.23 -8.66
C LEU A 131 -9.37 46.30 -8.96
N GLN A 132 -10.48 46.31 -8.21
CA GLN A 132 -11.53 47.33 -8.32
C GLN A 132 -10.98 48.74 -8.02
N LYS A 133 -10.16 48.90 -6.97
CA LYS A 133 -9.48 50.17 -6.68
C LYS A 133 -8.55 50.59 -7.81
N ALA A 134 -7.72 49.69 -8.32
CA ALA A 134 -6.81 49.97 -9.42
C ALA A 134 -7.56 50.38 -10.71
N ALA A 135 -8.65 49.69 -11.04
CA ALA A 135 -9.51 50.02 -12.17
C ALA A 135 -10.17 51.39 -12.03
N LEU A 136 -10.75 51.70 -10.86
CA LEU A 136 -11.33 53.01 -10.57
C LEU A 136 -10.30 54.14 -10.64
N THR A 137 -9.12 53.95 -10.04
CA THR A 137 -8.02 54.93 -10.12
C THR A 137 -7.59 55.19 -11.57
N THR A 138 -7.47 54.13 -12.38
CA THR A 138 -7.12 54.22 -13.80
C THR A 138 -8.20 54.94 -14.61
N GLN A 139 -9.48 54.59 -14.40
CA GLN A 139 -10.61 55.26 -15.06
C GLN A 139 -10.71 56.75 -14.68
N CYS A 140 -10.55 57.10 -13.41
CA CYS A 140 -10.52 58.49 -12.96
C CYS A 140 -9.32 59.26 -13.54
N GLY A 141 -8.14 58.62 -13.61
CA GLY A 141 -6.96 59.17 -14.28
C GLY A 141 -7.20 59.43 -15.77
N TRP A 142 -7.86 58.50 -16.47
CA TRP A 142 -8.25 58.66 -17.87
C TRP A 142 -9.26 59.79 -18.07
N ARG A 143 -10.37 59.82 -17.32
CA ARG A 143 -11.37 60.91 -17.37
C ARG A 143 -10.72 62.28 -17.13
N ARG A 144 -9.84 62.40 -16.13
CA ARG A 144 -9.04 63.62 -15.87
C ARG A 144 -8.13 63.98 -17.06
N ARG A 145 -7.52 63.00 -17.72
CA ARG A 145 -6.65 63.22 -18.90
C ARG A 145 -7.45 63.72 -20.11
N VAL A 146 -8.64 63.17 -20.35
CA VAL A 146 -9.58 63.58 -21.41
C VAL A 146 -10.06 65.02 -21.17
N ALA A 147 -10.61 65.32 -19.99
CA ALA A 147 -11.06 66.66 -19.63
C ALA A 147 -9.92 67.71 -19.70
N ARG A 148 -8.70 67.35 -19.28
CA ARG A 148 -7.50 68.23 -19.46
C ARG A 148 -7.06 68.39 -20.91
N ARG A 149 -7.45 67.51 -21.83
CA ARG A 149 -7.20 67.67 -23.28
C ARG A 149 -8.26 68.58 -23.90
N GLU A 150 -9.54 68.39 -23.56
CA GLU A 150 -10.65 69.24 -23.99
C GLU A 150 -10.49 70.69 -23.50
N LEU A 151 -10.19 70.88 -22.21
CA LEU A 151 -9.89 72.22 -21.66
C LEU A 151 -8.73 72.92 -22.38
N ARG A 152 -7.72 72.16 -22.85
CA ARG A 152 -6.63 72.72 -23.65
C ARG A 152 -7.10 73.12 -25.05
N LYS A 153 -7.92 72.30 -25.72
CA LYS A 153 -8.56 72.67 -27.00
C LYS A 153 -9.40 73.95 -26.87
N LEU A 154 -10.30 73.99 -25.88
CA LEU A 154 -11.15 75.18 -25.62
C LEU A 154 -10.32 76.43 -25.30
N LYS A 155 -9.22 76.30 -24.55
CA LYS A 155 -8.30 77.42 -24.29
C LYS A 155 -7.53 77.89 -25.52
N MET A 156 -7.23 77.02 -26.48
CA MET A 156 -6.62 77.43 -27.76
C MET A 156 -7.65 78.13 -28.65
N ALA A 157 -8.83 77.54 -28.83
CA ALA A 157 -9.92 78.17 -29.59
C ALA A 157 -10.32 79.55 -29.01
N ALA A 158 -10.37 79.70 -27.69
CA ALA A 158 -10.66 80.99 -27.04
C ALA A 158 -9.54 82.04 -27.24
N ARG A 159 -8.29 81.63 -27.46
CA ARG A 159 -7.19 82.53 -27.83
C ARG A 159 -7.26 82.93 -29.30
N GLU A 160 -7.62 81.97 -30.17
CA GLU A 160 -7.83 82.21 -31.59
C GLU A 160 -9.01 83.15 -31.84
N THR A 161 -10.15 82.98 -31.15
CA THR A 161 -11.28 83.93 -31.23
C THR A 161 -10.95 85.30 -30.63
N GLY A 162 -10.11 85.36 -29.59
CA GLY A 162 -9.54 86.61 -29.10
C GLY A 162 -8.71 87.34 -30.16
N ALA A 163 -7.76 86.64 -30.80
CA ALA A 163 -6.94 87.18 -31.87
C ALA A 163 -7.75 87.59 -33.11
N LEU A 164 -8.78 86.82 -33.48
CA LEU A 164 -9.71 87.18 -34.55
C LEU A 164 -10.55 88.42 -34.21
N LYS A 165 -10.97 88.58 -32.95
CA LYS A 165 -11.65 89.79 -32.49
C LYS A 165 -10.72 90.99 -32.56
N GLU A 166 -9.49 90.89 -32.06
CA GLU A 166 -8.50 91.97 -32.17
C GLU A 166 -8.19 92.34 -33.63
N ALA A 167 -8.19 91.37 -34.56
CA ALA A 167 -8.03 91.62 -35.99
C ALA A 167 -9.27 92.32 -36.59
N LYS A 168 -10.49 91.90 -36.20
CA LYS A 168 -11.74 92.55 -36.58
C LYS A 168 -11.80 93.99 -36.08
N ASP A 169 -11.52 94.24 -34.80
CA ASP A 169 -11.53 95.58 -34.20
C ASP A 169 -10.51 96.52 -34.88
N LYS A 170 -9.37 95.98 -35.36
CA LYS A 170 -8.38 96.72 -36.19
C LYS A 170 -8.91 97.01 -37.60
N LEU A 171 -9.60 96.05 -38.22
CA LEU A 171 -10.22 96.24 -39.54
C LEU A 171 -11.38 97.24 -39.49
N GLU A 172 -12.21 97.20 -38.45
CA GLU A 172 -13.30 98.18 -38.24
C GLU A 172 -12.75 99.60 -38.11
N LYS A 173 -11.70 99.81 -37.28
CA LYS A 173 -11.00 101.10 -37.21
C LYS A 173 -10.42 101.57 -38.55
N ARG A 174 -9.92 100.64 -39.38
CA ARG A 174 -9.45 100.97 -40.75
C ARG A 174 -10.62 101.32 -41.68
N VAL A 175 -11.76 100.66 -41.55
CA VAL A 175 -12.98 100.97 -42.32
C VAL A 175 -13.55 102.33 -41.89
N GLU A 176 -13.56 102.65 -40.60
CA GLU A 176 -13.91 103.98 -40.07
C GLU A 176 -12.96 105.07 -40.61
N GLU A 177 -11.65 104.85 -40.56
CA GLU A 177 -10.63 105.76 -41.14
C GLU A 177 -10.85 105.97 -42.65
N LEU A 178 -11.10 104.89 -43.41
CA LEU A 178 -11.32 104.95 -44.85
C LEU A 178 -12.67 105.58 -45.23
N THR A 179 -13.74 105.31 -44.48
CA THR A 179 -15.05 105.94 -44.71
C THR A 179 -15.03 107.41 -44.36
N TRP A 180 -14.31 107.82 -43.30
CA TRP A 180 -14.08 109.23 -43.00
C TRP A 180 -13.29 109.93 -44.12
N ARG A 181 -12.22 109.31 -44.63
CA ARG A 181 -11.48 109.82 -45.81
C ARG A 181 -12.36 109.92 -47.05
N LEU A 182 -13.20 108.93 -47.33
CA LEU A 182 -14.12 108.94 -48.47
C LEU A 182 -15.19 110.04 -48.33
N GLN A 183 -15.70 110.27 -47.11
CA GLN A 183 -16.64 111.38 -46.85
C GLN A 183 -15.95 112.74 -47.02
N LEU A 184 -14.70 112.88 -46.58
CA LEU A 184 -13.91 114.09 -46.80
C LEU A 184 -13.65 114.33 -48.30
N GLU A 185 -13.26 113.30 -49.04
CA GLU A 185 -13.06 113.38 -50.49
C GLU A 185 -14.37 113.74 -51.22
N LYS A 186 -15.51 113.14 -50.82
CA LYS A 186 -16.82 113.49 -51.38
C LYS A 186 -17.19 114.95 -51.14
N ARG A 187 -16.91 115.50 -49.95
CA ARG A 187 -17.11 116.94 -49.68
C ARG A 187 -16.22 117.79 -50.58
N LEU A 188 -14.92 117.49 -50.66
CA LEU A 188 -14.01 118.19 -51.56
C LEU A 188 -14.45 118.12 -53.04
N ARG A 189 -15.09 117.02 -53.47
CA ARG A 189 -15.70 116.92 -54.81
C ARG A 189 -16.96 117.77 -54.95
N THR A 190 -17.86 117.79 -53.96
CA THR A 190 -19.05 118.67 -54.03
C THR A 190 -18.65 120.14 -53.98
N ASP A 191 -17.67 120.52 -53.17
CA ASP A 191 -17.15 121.88 -53.08
C ASP A 191 -16.55 122.31 -54.44
N LEU A 192 -15.80 121.42 -55.11
CA LEU A 192 -15.29 121.64 -56.49
C LEU A 192 -16.39 121.67 -57.57
N GLU A 193 -17.49 120.93 -57.39
CA GLU A 193 -18.65 120.99 -58.29
C GLU A 193 -19.46 122.28 -58.08
N GLU A 194 -19.56 122.77 -56.83
CA GLU A 194 -20.14 124.08 -56.51
C GLU A 194 -19.27 125.24 -57.02
N GLU A 195 -17.94 125.20 -56.88
CA GLU A 195 -17.06 126.21 -57.48
C GLU A 195 -17.23 126.25 -59.00
N LYS A 196 -17.29 125.10 -59.67
CA LYS A 196 -17.59 125.03 -61.12
C LYS A 196 -18.98 125.57 -61.46
N ALA A 197 -20.00 125.28 -60.65
CA ALA A 197 -21.35 125.81 -60.88
C ALA A 197 -21.39 127.34 -60.71
N GLN A 198 -20.65 127.89 -59.75
CA GLN A 198 -20.48 129.34 -59.57
C GLN A 198 -19.68 129.97 -60.73
N GLU A 199 -18.69 129.27 -61.28
CA GLU A 199 -17.95 129.71 -62.47
C GLU A 199 -18.85 129.71 -63.72
N ILE A 200 -19.67 128.68 -63.90
CA ILE A 200 -20.69 128.59 -64.96
C ILE A 200 -21.73 129.71 -64.81
N ALA A 201 -22.17 130.04 -63.60
CA ALA A 201 -23.08 131.15 -63.34
C ALA A 201 -22.47 132.50 -63.76
N LYS A 202 -21.21 132.78 -63.38
CA LYS A 202 -20.49 133.99 -63.80
C LYS A 202 -20.31 134.06 -65.32
N LEU A 203 -20.08 132.93 -65.99
CA LEU A 203 -20.03 132.84 -67.45
C LEU A 203 -21.41 133.09 -68.09
N HIS A 204 -22.50 132.64 -67.46
CA HIS A 204 -23.86 132.93 -67.90
C HIS A 204 -24.23 134.42 -67.74
N ASP A 205 -23.88 135.05 -66.62
CA ASP A 205 -24.12 136.47 -66.39
C ASP A 205 -23.33 137.34 -67.39
N ALA A 206 -22.08 136.96 -67.68
CA ALA A 206 -21.27 137.60 -68.73
C ALA A 206 -21.88 137.41 -70.12
N LEU A 207 -22.40 136.22 -70.44
CA LEU A 207 -23.10 135.94 -71.70
C LEU A 207 -24.38 136.80 -71.82
N HIS A 208 -25.15 136.93 -70.75
CA HIS A 208 -26.40 137.70 -70.74
C HIS A 208 -26.16 139.22 -70.85
N ALA A 209 -25.04 139.73 -70.32
CA ALA A 209 -24.61 141.12 -70.52
C ALA A 209 -24.22 141.40 -71.99
N VAL A 210 -23.55 140.45 -72.65
CA VAL A 210 -23.26 140.54 -74.09
C VAL A 210 -24.53 140.41 -74.94
N GLN A 211 -25.47 139.55 -74.55
CA GLN A 211 -26.73 139.34 -75.28
C GLN A 211 -27.54 140.65 -75.42
N ILE A 212 -27.60 141.49 -74.38
CA ILE A 212 -28.30 142.79 -74.41
C ILE A 212 -27.60 143.77 -75.37
N GLN A 213 -26.27 143.77 -75.43
CA GLN A 213 -25.51 144.60 -76.40
C GLN A 213 -25.68 144.13 -77.85
N VAL A 214 -26.00 142.85 -78.06
CA VAL A 214 -26.27 142.26 -79.38
C VAL A 214 -27.69 142.62 -79.89
N GLU A 215 -28.66 142.77 -78.99
CA GLU A 215 -30.04 143.16 -79.37
C GLU A 215 -30.13 144.64 -79.81
N GLU A 216 -29.40 145.56 -79.18
CA GLU A 216 -29.35 146.96 -79.61
C GLU A 216 -28.58 147.17 -80.93
N ALA A 217 -27.59 146.32 -81.23
CA ALA A 217 -26.77 146.41 -82.45
C ALA A 217 -27.48 145.85 -83.70
N ASN A 218 -28.32 144.82 -83.56
CA ASN A 218 -28.91 144.08 -84.68
C ASN A 218 -30.12 144.76 -85.34
N ALA A 219 -30.56 145.93 -84.86
CA ALA A 219 -31.62 146.72 -85.48
C ALA A 219 -31.19 147.46 -86.78
N ARG A 220 -29.93 147.35 -87.23
CA ARG A 220 -29.39 148.18 -88.34
C ARG A 220 -28.82 147.47 -89.56
N VAL A 221 -28.66 146.14 -89.57
CA VAL A 221 -28.17 145.42 -90.77
C VAL A 221 -29.14 144.31 -91.18
N ILE A 222 -30.20 144.76 -91.84
CA ILE A 222 -30.94 143.95 -92.82
C ILE A 222 -30.00 143.60 -93.99
N LYS A 223 -30.08 142.36 -94.47
CA LYS A 223 -29.33 141.73 -95.59
C LYS A 223 -27.89 141.28 -95.26
N GLU A 224 -27.73 139.99 -95.02
CA GLU A 224 -27.14 139.07 -96.02
C GLU A 224 -27.42 137.60 -95.67
N GLN A 225 -27.86 136.82 -96.66
CA GLN A 225 -27.81 135.34 -96.80
C GLN A 225 -28.27 134.50 -95.58
N GLU A 226 -29.46 133.89 -95.59
CA GLU A 226 -29.88 132.72 -96.41
C GLU A 226 -28.84 131.58 -96.57
N ALA A 227 -29.31 130.37 -96.26
CA ALA A 227 -28.79 129.07 -96.67
C ALA A 227 -27.42 128.57 -96.14
N ALA A 228 -27.46 127.81 -95.03
CA ALA A 228 -26.89 126.44 -95.01
C ALA A 228 -27.50 125.54 -93.91
N ARG A 229 -28.29 124.56 -94.37
CA ARG A 229 -28.59 123.20 -93.85
C ARG A 229 -28.12 122.82 -92.42
N LYS A 230 -29.00 122.35 -91.53
CA LYS A 230 -29.64 120.99 -91.46
C LYS A 230 -28.67 119.81 -91.25
N ALA A 231 -29.11 118.87 -90.39
CA ALA A 231 -28.85 117.42 -90.48
C ALA A 231 -27.40 116.96 -90.12
N ILE A 232 -27.00 115.71 -89.82
CA ILE A 232 -27.58 114.36 -89.56
C ILE A 232 -26.38 113.49 -89.06
N GLU A 233 -26.44 112.37 -88.32
CA GLU A 233 -27.41 111.72 -87.41
C GLU A 233 -26.74 110.43 -86.85
N GLU A 234 -27.01 110.03 -85.59
CA GLU A 234 -26.78 108.65 -85.09
C GLU A 234 -25.29 108.13 -85.13
N ALA A 235 -24.88 106.92 -84.70
CA ALA A 235 -25.62 105.70 -84.35
C ALA A 235 -24.88 104.82 -83.28
N PRO A 236 -25.60 103.86 -82.64
CA PRO A 236 -25.05 102.65 -81.99
C PRO A 236 -24.93 101.52 -83.08
N PRO A 237 -25.18 100.19 -82.91
CA PRO A 237 -25.28 99.26 -81.75
C PRO A 237 -24.64 97.83 -81.96
N VAL A 238 -25.02 96.87 -81.08
CA VAL A 238 -25.26 95.39 -81.26
C VAL A 238 -24.15 94.29 -81.04
N ILE A 239 -24.62 93.11 -80.53
CA ILE A 239 -24.16 91.69 -80.67
C ILE A 239 -23.33 91.10 -79.49
N LYS A 240 -23.61 89.92 -78.85
CA LYS A 240 -24.77 88.96 -78.81
C LYS A 240 -24.63 87.88 -77.68
N GLU A 241 -25.75 87.19 -77.38
CA GLU A 241 -25.92 85.75 -76.96
C GLU A 241 -25.66 85.21 -75.52
N THR A 242 -26.37 84.10 -75.20
CA THR A 242 -26.69 83.41 -73.90
C THR A 242 -25.98 82.02 -73.80
N PRO A 243 -26.22 81.03 -72.86
CA PRO A 243 -27.09 80.92 -71.64
C PRO A 243 -26.53 80.15 -70.36
N VAL A 244 -27.27 80.18 -69.24
CA VAL A 244 -27.55 79.13 -68.17
C VAL A 244 -26.44 78.35 -67.38
N ILE A 245 -26.59 78.19 -66.04
CA ILE A 245 -26.38 76.95 -65.21
C ILE A 245 -26.87 77.12 -63.73
N VAL A 246 -27.05 76.02 -62.98
CA VAL A 246 -27.83 75.85 -61.69
C VAL A 246 -26.94 75.44 -60.47
N GLU A 247 -27.53 75.46 -59.26
CA GLU A 247 -26.99 75.32 -57.88
C GLU A 247 -26.44 73.94 -57.41
N ASP A 248 -25.78 73.99 -56.23
CA ASP A 248 -25.56 72.98 -55.17
C ASP A 248 -24.65 71.74 -55.37
N THR A 249 -23.53 71.71 -54.63
CA THR A 249 -22.49 70.66 -54.66
C THR A 249 -21.96 70.17 -53.29
N GLU A 250 -22.79 70.12 -52.24
CA GLU A 250 -22.32 69.71 -50.88
C GLU A 250 -22.83 68.35 -50.36
N LYS A 251 -23.89 67.75 -50.92
CA LYS A 251 -24.48 66.48 -50.42
C LYS A 251 -23.77 65.19 -50.87
N VAL A 252 -22.83 65.27 -51.80
CA VAL A 252 -22.14 64.09 -52.37
C VAL A 252 -20.96 63.63 -51.51
N ASN A 253 -20.29 64.55 -50.81
CA ASN A 253 -19.07 64.25 -50.05
C ASN A 253 -19.32 63.62 -48.67
N SER A 254 -20.48 63.84 -48.05
CA SER A 254 -20.84 63.20 -46.77
C SER A 254 -21.16 61.71 -46.95
N LEU A 255 -21.92 61.37 -47.98
CA LEU A 255 -22.29 59.98 -48.30
C LEU A 255 -21.09 59.13 -48.71
N ALA A 256 -20.08 59.73 -49.38
CA ALA A 256 -18.84 59.04 -49.70
C ALA A 256 -18.05 58.60 -48.44
N ALA A 257 -18.06 59.41 -47.37
CA ALA A 257 -17.36 59.12 -46.12
C ALA A 257 -18.08 58.05 -45.27
N GLU A 258 -19.42 58.04 -45.25
CA GLU A 258 -20.19 56.96 -44.61
C GLU A 258 -20.00 55.62 -45.32
N VAL A 259 -19.94 55.61 -46.66
CA VAL A 259 -19.68 54.39 -47.44
C VAL A 259 -18.30 53.78 -47.13
N GLU A 260 -17.25 54.58 -46.97
CA GLU A 260 -15.93 54.07 -46.58
C GLU A 260 -15.89 53.56 -45.12
N ASN A 261 -16.54 54.26 -44.18
CA ASN A 261 -16.64 53.75 -42.79
C ASN A 261 -17.43 52.43 -42.72
N LEU A 262 -18.52 52.30 -43.49
CA LEU A 262 -19.30 51.06 -43.54
C LEU A 262 -18.52 49.91 -44.20
N LYS A 263 -17.73 50.17 -45.26
CA LYS A 263 -16.79 49.18 -45.82
C LYS A 263 -15.74 48.73 -44.81
N ALA A 264 -15.16 49.67 -44.06
CA ALA A 264 -14.16 49.35 -43.04
C ALA A 264 -14.75 48.51 -41.89
N SER A 265 -15.97 48.82 -41.45
CA SER A 265 -16.70 48.03 -40.45
C SER A 265 -17.01 46.63 -40.98
N LEU A 266 -17.52 46.52 -42.21
CA LEU A 266 -17.82 45.25 -42.87
C LEU A 266 -16.57 44.36 -43.01
N LEU A 267 -15.43 44.93 -43.40
CA LEU A 267 -14.14 44.22 -43.47
C LEU A 267 -13.61 43.76 -42.10
N SER A 268 -14.00 44.43 -41.02
CA SER A 268 -13.63 44.01 -39.66
C SER A 268 -14.53 42.87 -39.15
N GLU A 269 -15.83 42.89 -39.45
CA GLU A 269 -16.74 41.79 -39.13
C GLU A 269 -16.46 40.54 -39.97
N THR A 270 -16.16 40.67 -41.27
CA THR A 270 -15.85 39.49 -42.10
C THR A 270 -14.59 38.79 -41.60
N LYS A 271 -13.54 39.52 -41.21
CA LYS A 271 -12.35 38.94 -40.57
C LYS A 271 -12.68 38.27 -39.23
N ALA A 272 -13.46 38.90 -38.36
CA ALA A 272 -13.85 38.30 -37.08
C ALA A 272 -14.70 37.02 -37.27
N ALA A 273 -15.58 37.01 -38.28
CA ALA A 273 -16.36 35.83 -38.65
C ALA A 273 -15.50 34.71 -39.26
N GLU A 274 -14.48 35.06 -40.04
CA GLU A 274 -13.53 34.11 -40.64
C GLU A 274 -12.58 33.51 -39.59
N GLU A 275 -12.10 34.30 -38.64
CA GLU A 275 -11.35 33.83 -37.46
C GLU A 275 -12.21 32.90 -36.59
N ALA A 276 -13.47 33.25 -36.32
CA ALA A 276 -14.40 32.39 -35.58
C ALA A 276 -14.72 31.09 -36.34
N ARG A 277 -14.85 31.14 -37.67
CA ARG A 277 -15.05 29.96 -38.52
C ARG A 277 -13.85 29.01 -38.47
N ASN A 278 -12.63 29.55 -38.57
CA ASN A 278 -11.41 28.78 -38.46
C ASN A 278 -11.27 28.14 -37.07
N ALA A 279 -11.61 28.86 -36.00
CA ALA A 279 -11.63 28.31 -34.64
C ALA A 279 -12.64 27.16 -34.47
N CYS A 280 -13.80 27.22 -35.13
CA CYS A 280 -14.75 26.11 -35.17
C CYS A 280 -14.20 24.87 -35.89
N THR A 281 -13.60 25.02 -37.09
CA THR A 281 -13.00 23.88 -37.81
C THR A 281 -11.84 23.24 -37.03
N ASP A 282 -11.09 24.06 -36.30
CA ASP A 282 -10.04 23.63 -35.36
C ASP A 282 -10.60 22.87 -34.14
N ALA A 283 -11.82 23.17 -33.71
CA ALA A 283 -12.50 22.44 -32.64
C ALA A 283 -13.09 21.12 -33.15
N GLU A 284 -13.67 21.13 -34.35
CA GLU A 284 -14.23 19.94 -35.03
C GLU A 284 -13.17 18.87 -35.30
N THR A 285 -12.00 19.27 -35.82
CA THR A 285 -10.86 18.36 -36.05
C THR A 285 -10.34 17.73 -34.76
N ARG A 286 -10.17 18.51 -33.68
CA ARG A 286 -9.79 17.99 -32.35
C ARG A 286 -10.85 17.05 -31.77
N ASN A 287 -12.13 17.34 -31.97
CA ASN A 287 -13.21 16.44 -31.56
C ASN A 287 -13.19 15.12 -32.35
N ALA A 288 -12.95 15.15 -33.66
CA ALA A 288 -12.81 13.95 -34.48
C ALA A 288 -11.61 13.07 -34.04
N GLU A 289 -10.47 13.69 -33.69
CA GLU A 289 -9.35 12.95 -33.10
C GLU A 289 -9.69 12.31 -31.74
N LEU A 290 -10.43 13.01 -30.89
CA LEU A 290 -10.84 12.49 -29.58
C LEU A 290 -11.82 11.32 -29.73
N VAL A 291 -12.79 11.40 -30.65
CA VAL A 291 -13.70 10.30 -30.98
C VAL A 291 -12.91 9.08 -31.45
N LYS A 292 -11.96 9.25 -32.38
CA LYS A 292 -11.12 8.14 -32.85
C LYS A 292 -10.30 7.49 -31.73
N LYS A 293 -9.71 8.30 -30.82
CA LYS A 293 -8.99 7.79 -29.63
C LYS A 293 -9.93 7.06 -28.66
N LEU A 294 -11.20 7.47 -28.58
CA LEU A 294 -12.23 6.81 -27.77
C LEU A 294 -12.60 5.44 -28.37
N GLU A 295 -12.88 5.37 -29.67
CA GLU A 295 -13.08 4.09 -30.40
C GLU A 295 -11.89 3.13 -30.25
N GLU A 296 -10.66 3.63 -30.37
CA GLU A 296 -9.44 2.83 -30.16
C GLU A 296 -9.27 2.35 -28.71
N SER A 297 -9.87 3.04 -27.74
CA SER A 297 -9.90 2.60 -26.34
C SER A 297 -11.03 1.59 -26.09
N GLU A 298 -12.19 1.75 -26.72
CA GLU A 298 -13.34 0.85 -26.65
C GLU A 298 -12.97 -0.52 -27.24
N ARG A 299 -12.37 -0.57 -28.44
CA ARG A 299 -11.83 -1.80 -29.04
C ARG A 299 -10.81 -2.53 -28.15
N LYS A 300 -10.06 -1.82 -27.29
CA LYS A 300 -9.14 -2.44 -26.32
C LYS A 300 -9.88 -2.98 -25.10
N VAL A 301 -10.97 -2.33 -24.67
CA VAL A 301 -11.86 -2.86 -23.63
C VAL A 301 -12.52 -4.16 -24.13
N ASP A 302 -13.03 -4.20 -25.36
CA ASP A 302 -13.61 -5.40 -25.97
C ASP A 302 -12.60 -6.56 -26.03
N GLN A 303 -11.37 -6.31 -26.50
CA GLN A 303 -10.30 -7.31 -26.53
C GLN A 303 -9.94 -7.83 -25.13
N LEU A 304 -9.92 -6.96 -24.12
CA LEU A 304 -9.69 -7.37 -22.73
C LEU A 304 -10.88 -8.19 -22.20
N GLN A 305 -12.12 -7.81 -22.53
CA GLN A 305 -13.33 -8.50 -22.12
C GLN A 305 -13.42 -9.91 -22.74
N GLU A 306 -13.11 -10.07 -24.03
CA GLU A 306 -12.93 -11.38 -24.64
C GLU A 306 -11.83 -12.21 -23.95
N SER A 307 -10.71 -11.58 -23.57
CA SER A 307 -9.62 -12.29 -22.91
C SER A 307 -10.01 -12.81 -21.52
N VAL A 308 -10.83 -12.05 -20.78
CA VAL A 308 -11.38 -12.45 -19.49
C VAL A 308 -12.37 -13.59 -19.69
N GLN A 309 -13.32 -13.48 -20.63
CA GLN A 309 -14.29 -14.54 -20.92
C GLN A 309 -13.59 -15.86 -21.30
N ARG A 310 -12.57 -15.81 -22.19
CA ARG A 310 -11.76 -17.00 -22.55
C ARG A 310 -11.00 -17.60 -21.36
N LEU A 311 -10.65 -16.81 -20.35
CA LEU A 311 -10.02 -17.30 -19.12
C LEU A 311 -11.05 -17.92 -18.16
N GLU A 312 -12.24 -17.34 -18.06
CA GLU A 312 -13.37 -17.89 -17.30
C GLU A 312 -13.84 -19.24 -17.88
N GLU A 313 -13.97 -19.35 -19.20
CA GLU A 313 -14.29 -20.60 -19.90
C GLU A 313 -13.21 -21.68 -19.66
N LYS A 314 -11.93 -21.32 -19.72
CA LYS A 314 -10.82 -22.23 -19.39
C LYS A 314 -10.86 -22.68 -17.93
N LEU A 315 -11.19 -21.78 -17.01
CA LEU A 315 -11.29 -22.08 -15.59
C LEU A 315 -12.47 -23.02 -15.32
N ALA A 316 -13.65 -22.78 -15.91
CA ALA A 316 -14.80 -23.67 -15.83
C ALA A 316 -14.50 -25.07 -16.40
N ASN A 317 -13.83 -25.14 -17.55
CA ASN A 317 -13.37 -26.42 -18.12
C ASN A 317 -12.42 -27.15 -17.16
N SER A 318 -11.40 -26.47 -16.61
CA SER A 318 -10.49 -27.07 -15.62
C SER A 318 -11.21 -27.50 -14.33
N GLU A 319 -12.21 -26.75 -13.86
CA GLU A 319 -13.02 -27.14 -12.70
C GLU A 319 -13.85 -28.40 -12.99
N SER A 320 -14.45 -28.51 -14.19
CA SER A 320 -15.17 -29.71 -14.62
C SER A 320 -14.25 -30.93 -14.78
N GLU A 321 -13.03 -30.76 -15.29
CA GLU A 321 -12.02 -31.82 -15.39
C GLU A 321 -11.62 -32.32 -13.98
N ILE A 322 -11.39 -31.39 -13.04
CA ILE A 322 -11.15 -31.72 -11.62
C ILE A 322 -12.34 -32.46 -11.01
N GLN A 323 -13.58 -32.13 -11.40
CA GLN A 323 -14.79 -32.80 -10.91
C GLN A 323 -14.92 -34.22 -11.48
N VAL A 324 -14.62 -34.42 -12.77
CA VAL A 324 -14.58 -35.74 -13.42
C VAL A 324 -13.46 -36.61 -12.81
N LEU A 325 -12.24 -36.08 -12.66
CA LEU A 325 -11.13 -36.79 -12.01
C LEU A 325 -11.46 -37.19 -10.57
N ARG A 326 -12.18 -36.34 -9.82
CA ARG A 326 -12.70 -36.70 -8.49
C ARG A 326 -13.73 -37.83 -8.56
N GLN A 327 -14.66 -37.81 -9.50
CA GLN A 327 -15.63 -38.90 -9.68
C GLN A 327 -14.96 -40.22 -10.08
N GLN A 328 -13.98 -40.18 -11.00
CA GLN A 328 -13.17 -41.34 -11.37
C GLN A 328 -12.37 -41.89 -10.17
N SER A 329 -11.79 -41.01 -9.33
CA SER A 329 -11.09 -41.43 -8.10
C SER A 329 -12.01 -42.07 -7.05
N LEU A 330 -13.30 -41.75 -7.06
CA LEU A 330 -14.30 -42.37 -6.17
C LEU A 330 -14.80 -43.72 -6.72
N ALA A 331 -14.73 -43.94 -8.04
CA ALA A 331 -15.08 -45.21 -8.65
C ALA A 331 -13.99 -46.29 -8.48
N ILE A 332 -12.73 -45.89 -8.24
CA ILE A 332 -11.58 -46.80 -8.08
C ILE A 332 -11.25 -46.97 -6.59
N SER A 333 -12.01 -47.83 -5.91
CA SER A 333 -11.63 -48.32 -4.56
C SER A 333 -10.70 -49.54 -4.69
N PRO A 334 -9.54 -49.59 -4.01
CA PRO A 334 -8.48 -50.52 -4.36
C PRO A 334 -8.63 -51.91 -3.72
N THR A 335 -8.95 -52.92 -4.52
CA THR A 335 -8.79 -54.34 -4.16
C THR A 335 -7.39 -54.85 -4.53
N GLY A 336 -6.48 -54.81 -3.55
CA GLY A 336 -5.45 -55.84 -3.40
C GLY A 336 -4.12 -55.70 -4.16
N LYS A 337 -3.07 -56.07 -3.42
CA LYS A 337 -1.73 -56.52 -3.85
C LYS A 337 -0.67 -55.46 -4.18
N SER A 338 0.26 -55.36 -3.23
CA SER A 338 1.67 -55.00 -3.40
C SER A 338 2.29 -55.45 -4.72
N LEU A 339 3.18 -54.63 -5.27
CA LEU A 339 4.49 -55.12 -5.74
C LEU A 339 5.57 -54.04 -5.68
N THR A 340 6.75 -54.46 -5.23
CA THR A 340 8.03 -53.73 -5.26
C THR A 340 8.61 -53.67 -6.67
N ALA A 341 9.24 -52.56 -7.09
CA ALA A 341 10.54 -52.58 -7.78
C ALA A 341 11.11 -51.19 -8.14
N ARG A 342 12.43 -51.07 -7.91
CA ARG A 342 13.45 -50.28 -8.64
C ARG A 342 13.34 -48.75 -8.80
N GLN A 343 14.32 -48.08 -8.20
CA GLN A 343 14.88 -46.81 -8.66
C GLN A 343 15.46 -46.93 -10.09
N ARG A 344 15.40 -45.83 -10.86
CA ARG A 344 16.45 -45.49 -11.83
C ARG A 344 16.43 -43.99 -12.15
N THR A 345 17.40 -43.27 -11.60
CA THR A 345 17.81 -41.95 -12.09
C THR A 345 18.55 -42.13 -13.41
N MET A 346 18.28 -41.30 -14.42
CA MET A 346 19.14 -41.17 -15.60
C MET A 346 19.65 -39.75 -15.74
N ILE A 347 20.96 -39.62 -15.90
CA ILE A 347 21.68 -38.38 -16.19
C ILE A 347 22.62 -38.68 -17.37
N LEU A 348 22.41 -37.96 -18.49
CA LEU A 348 23.29 -37.84 -19.67
C LEU A 348 23.63 -39.16 -20.42
N PRO A 349 24.32 -39.13 -21.59
CA PRO A 349 24.90 -37.99 -22.33
C PRO A 349 24.50 -37.87 -23.82
N ARG A 350 24.84 -36.73 -24.44
CA ARG A 350 25.38 -36.72 -25.80
C ARG A 350 26.60 -35.80 -25.91
N THR A 351 27.62 -36.33 -26.56
CA THR A 351 28.94 -35.80 -26.93
C THR A 351 29.04 -35.84 -28.47
N PRO A 352 30.19 -35.55 -29.10
CA PRO A 352 31.07 -34.38 -28.97
C PRO A 352 31.35 -33.74 -30.34
N GLU A 353 32.21 -32.72 -30.40
CA GLU A 353 33.12 -32.58 -31.55
C GLU A 353 34.54 -32.22 -31.07
N ASN A 354 35.54 -32.70 -31.81
CA ASN A 354 36.97 -32.66 -31.44
C ASN A 354 37.56 -31.24 -31.60
N GLY A 355 38.69 -30.85 -31.00
CA GLY A 355 39.64 -31.56 -30.14
C GLY A 355 41.08 -31.19 -30.53
N ASN A 356 41.99 -31.04 -29.55
CA ASN A 356 43.40 -31.49 -29.60
C ASN A 356 44.20 -31.00 -28.37
N VAL A 357 45.27 -31.72 -28.06
CA VAL A 357 46.04 -31.67 -26.81
C VAL A 357 47.48 -31.25 -27.09
N LEU A 358 48.07 -30.41 -26.23
CA LEU A 358 49.45 -30.63 -25.80
C LEU A 358 49.72 -30.07 -24.39
N ASN A 359 50.61 -30.75 -23.66
CA ASN A 359 51.04 -30.44 -22.30
C ASN A 359 51.81 -29.11 -22.17
N GLY A 360 51.80 -28.53 -20.96
CA GLY A 360 52.72 -27.47 -20.56
C GLY A 360 52.51 -27.08 -19.09
N GLU A 361 53.54 -27.23 -18.25
CA GLU A 361 53.46 -27.12 -16.79
C GLU A 361 54.05 -25.78 -16.27
N THR A 362 53.56 -25.28 -15.12
CA THR A 362 54.35 -24.54 -14.10
C THR A 362 54.60 -23.00 -14.19
N LYS A 363 54.20 -22.27 -13.11
CA LYS A 363 54.67 -20.97 -12.52
C LYS A 363 54.48 -19.59 -13.23
N VAL A 364 53.56 -18.77 -12.67
CA VAL A 364 53.76 -17.50 -11.89
C VAL A 364 55.10 -16.71 -12.09
N PRO A 365 55.16 -15.34 -12.13
CA PRO A 365 54.14 -14.28 -12.43
C PRO A 365 54.62 -13.11 -13.35
N SER A 366 53.72 -12.14 -13.57
CA SER A 366 53.95 -10.67 -13.68
C SER A 366 54.39 -9.96 -14.98
N ASP A 367 53.56 -8.95 -15.30
CA ASP A 367 53.86 -7.57 -15.71
C ASP A 367 53.99 -7.14 -17.20
N THR A 368 52.98 -6.35 -17.59
CA THR A 368 53.06 -5.08 -18.37
C THR A 368 53.53 -5.11 -19.83
N THR A 369 52.62 -4.83 -20.78
CA THR A 369 52.56 -3.59 -21.61
C THR A 369 51.31 -3.58 -22.53
N LEU A 370 50.88 -2.38 -22.93
CA LEU A 370 49.65 -2.05 -23.68
C LEU A 370 49.64 -2.50 -25.16
N ALA A 371 48.47 -2.89 -25.67
CA ALA A 371 48.05 -2.65 -27.07
C ALA A 371 46.51 -2.65 -27.19
N LEU A 372 45.95 -1.77 -28.03
CA LEU A 372 44.50 -1.65 -28.23
C LEU A 372 43.98 -2.64 -29.30
N SER A 373 42.77 -3.16 -29.08
CA SER A 373 41.82 -3.40 -30.18
C SER A 373 40.37 -3.24 -29.70
N ASN A 374 39.76 -2.10 -30.02
CA ASN A 374 38.31 -1.93 -29.87
C ASN A 374 37.59 -2.76 -30.95
N VAL A 375 36.69 -3.66 -30.53
CA VAL A 375 35.48 -3.97 -31.30
C VAL A 375 34.30 -3.60 -30.40
N ARG A 376 33.35 -2.84 -30.96
CA ARG A 376 32.45 -1.98 -30.21
C ARG A 376 31.01 -2.30 -30.58
N GLU A 377 30.22 -2.80 -29.63
CA GLU A 377 28.75 -2.65 -29.50
C GLU A 377 28.22 -3.46 -28.30
N PRO A 378 27.12 -3.05 -27.63
CA PRO A 378 26.78 -1.70 -27.22
C PRO A 378 26.61 -1.61 -25.69
N GLU A 379 27.56 -0.99 -24.97
CA GLU A 379 27.43 -0.74 -23.54
C GLU A 379 26.54 0.48 -23.22
N SER A 380 25.23 0.30 -22.99
CA SER A 380 24.40 1.37 -22.40
C SER A 380 23.32 0.97 -21.39
N GLU A 381 23.08 -0.32 -21.13
CA GLU A 381 22.07 -0.75 -20.13
C GLU A 381 22.60 -1.62 -18.97
N GLU A 382 23.80 -2.20 -19.08
CA GLU A 382 24.29 -3.13 -18.04
C GLU A 382 24.78 -2.46 -16.75
N LYS A 383 25.23 -1.20 -16.80
CA LYS A 383 25.91 -0.53 -15.68
C LYS A 383 25.02 -0.36 -14.44
N PRO A 384 23.73 0.05 -14.54
CA PRO A 384 22.81 0.08 -13.40
C PRO A 384 22.51 -1.33 -12.84
N GLN A 385 22.37 -2.32 -13.72
CA GLN A 385 21.98 -3.69 -13.35
C GLN A 385 23.12 -4.42 -12.62
N LYS A 386 24.36 -4.27 -13.10
CA LYS A 386 25.57 -4.82 -12.45
C LYS A 386 25.77 -4.22 -11.05
N TYR A 387 25.69 -2.90 -10.92
CA TYR A 387 25.80 -2.21 -9.62
C TYR A 387 24.67 -2.59 -8.63
N LEU A 388 23.45 -2.83 -9.12
CA LEU A 388 22.34 -3.30 -8.27
C LEU A 388 22.57 -4.72 -7.75
N ASN A 389 23.08 -5.63 -8.59
CA ASN A 389 23.42 -7.00 -8.21
C ASN A 389 24.63 -7.05 -7.26
N GLU A 390 25.66 -6.25 -7.51
CA GLU A 390 26.84 -6.11 -6.67
C GLU A 390 26.46 -5.59 -5.27
N LYS A 391 25.64 -4.54 -5.21
CA LYS A 391 25.05 -4.05 -3.97
C LYS A 391 24.13 -5.08 -3.28
N GLN A 392 23.42 -5.93 -4.03
CA GLN A 392 22.69 -7.05 -3.43
C GLN A 392 23.65 -8.09 -2.82
N GLN A 393 24.75 -8.40 -3.48
CA GLN A 393 25.77 -9.32 -3.00
C GLN A 393 26.45 -8.80 -1.72
N GLU A 394 26.86 -7.52 -1.67
CA GLU A 394 27.37 -6.87 -0.46
C GLU A 394 26.38 -6.96 0.71
N ASN A 395 25.09 -6.71 0.45
CA ASN A 395 24.04 -6.82 1.47
C ASN A 395 23.84 -8.26 1.98
N GLN A 396 24.07 -9.28 1.13
CA GLN A 396 24.09 -10.68 1.57
C GLN A 396 25.34 -10.98 2.40
N ASP A 397 26.50 -10.46 2.00
CA ASP A 397 27.77 -10.68 2.72
C ASP A 397 27.73 -10.04 4.11
N LEU A 398 27.16 -8.83 4.23
CA LEU A 398 26.85 -8.18 5.50
C LEU A 398 25.87 -9.01 6.35
N LEU A 399 24.83 -9.59 5.75
CA LEU A 399 23.91 -10.48 6.47
C LEU A 399 24.63 -11.71 7.02
N ILE A 400 25.44 -12.41 6.21
CA ILE A 400 26.21 -13.57 6.65
C ILE A 400 27.20 -13.19 7.77
N LYS A 401 27.89 -12.05 7.65
CA LYS A 401 28.79 -11.52 8.70
C LYS A 401 28.05 -11.19 10.00
N CYS A 402 26.82 -10.68 9.94
CA CYS A 402 25.99 -10.46 11.12
C CYS A 402 25.50 -11.78 11.75
N ILE A 403 25.14 -12.77 10.93
CA ILE A 403 24.64 -14.08 11.40
C ILE A 403 25.76 -14.94 12.03
N SER A 404 27.00 -14.81 11.55
CA SER A 404 28.15 -15.53 12.13
C SER A 404 28.52 -15.04 13.54
N GLN A 405 28.01 -13.88 13.97
CA GLN A 405 28.16 -13.36 15.32
C GLN A 405 26.97 -13.78 16.20
N ASN A 406 27.22 -13.99 17.50
CA ASN A 406 26.14 -14.27 18.43
C ASN A 406 25.35 -12.98 18.74
N LEU A 407 24.31 -12.72 17.93
CA LEU A 407 23.44 -11.55 18.05
C LEU A 407 22.52 -11.56 19.29
N GLY A 408 22.49 -12.64 20.07
CA GLY A 408 21.66 -12.73 21.29
C GLY A 408 20.14 -12.64 21.06
N PHE A 409 19.45 -12.10 22.07
CA PHE A 409 17.99 -12.12 22.20
C PHE A 409 17.41 -10.75 22.57
N SER A 410 16.25 -10.41 22.01
CA SER A 410 15.45 -9.24 22.40
C SER A 410 14.24 -9.72 23.19
N GLY A 411 14.30 -9.58 24.52
CA GLY A 411 13.30 -10.10 25.45
C GLY A 411 13.27 -11.63 25.45
N SER A 412 12.41 -12.23 24.62
CA SER A 412 12.34 -13.69 24.39
C SER A 412 12.49 -14.09 22.93
N LYS A 413 12.86 -13.14 22.05
CA LYS A 413 12.93 -13.35 20.60
C LYS A 413 14.38 -13.44 20.13
N PRO A 414 14.81 -14.54 19.47
CA PRO A 414 16.14 -14.64 18.88
C PRO A 414 16.34 -13.60 17.76
N ILE A 415 17.41 -12.80 17.88
CA ILE A 415 17.63 -11.66 16.97
C ILE A 415 18.06 -12.14 15.59
N ALA A 416 18.98 -13.10 15.47
CA ALA A 416 19.47 -13.58 14.17
C ALA A 416 18.32 -14.18 13.33
N ALA A 417 17.46 -15.01 13.92
CA ALA A 417 16.26 -15.54 13.25
C ALA A 417 15.34 -14.43 12.72
N CYS A 418 15.11 -13.36 13.49
CA CYS A 418 14.29 -12.22 13.07
C CYS A 418 14.96 -11.37 11.98
N VAL A 419 16.28 -11.19 12.01
CA VAL A 419 17.05 -10.48 10.99
C VAL A 419 17.04 -11.25 9.68
N VAL A 420 17.42 -12.55 9.71
CA VAL A 420 17.33 -13.48 8.57
C VAL A 420 15.97 -13.40 7.89
N TYR A 421 14.90 -13.59 8.66
CA TYR A 421 13.54 -13.59 8.14
C TYR A 421 13.16 -12.26 7.46
N LYS A 422 13.52 -11.12 8.08
CA LYS A 422 13.25 -9.80 7.49
C LYS A 422 14.04 -9.54 6.21
N CYS A 423 15.31 -9.95 6.14
CA CYS A 423 16.13 -9.80 4.94
C CYS A 423 15.58 -10.66 3.78
N LEU A 424 15.23 -11.92 4.05
CA LEU A 424 14.64 -12.82 3.04
C LEU A 424 13.27 -12.32 2.53
N LEU A 425 12.44 -11.72 3.40
CA LEU A 425 11.21 -11.03 2.98
C LEU A 425 11.51 -9.79 2.13
N HIS A 426 12.44 -8.94 2.55
CA HIS A 426 12.79 -7.69 1.87
C HIS A 426 13.33 -7.94 0.45
N TRP A 427 14.18 -8.97 0.28
CA TRP A 427 14.70 -9.40 -1.03
C TRP A 427 13.74 -10.33 -1.80
N ARG A 428 12.53 -10.58 -1.28
CA ARG A 428 11.53 -11.53 -1.82
C ARG A 428 12.10 -12.90 -2.16
N SER A 429 13.12 -13.37 -1.45
CA SER A 429 13.89 -14.58 -1.80
C SER A 429 13.06 -15.86 -1.84
N PHE A 430 11.84 -15.85 -1.30
CA PHE A 430 10.88 -16.95 -1.37
C PHE A 430 10.14 -17.08 -2.72
N GLU A 431 10.10 -16.00 -3.52
CA GLU A 431 9.44 -15.92 -4.84
C GLU A 431 10.41 -16.22 -6.00
N VAL A 432 11.72 -16.30 -5.73
CA VAL A 432 12.79 -16.41 -6.74
C VAL A 432 13.12 -17.87 -7.06
N GLU A 433 13.31 -18.20 -8.33
CA GLU A 433 13.56 -19.57 -8.80
C GLU A 433 14.99 -20.07 -8.56
N ARG A 434 15.95 -19.16 -8.39
CA ARG A 434 17.35 -19.44 -8.04
C ARG A 434 17.86 -18.40 -7.04
N THR A 435 18.40 -18.84 -5.91
CA THR A 435 19.09 -17.96 -4.95
C THR A 435 20.10 -18.76 -4.15
N THR A 436 21.30 -18.21 -3.96
CA THR A 436 22.39 -18.79 -3.15
C THR A 436 22.29 -18.42 -1.67
N VAL A 437 21.43 -17.46 -1.31
CA VAL A 437 21.31 -16.92 0.06
C VAL A 437 20.92 -18.00 1.06
N PHE A 438 20.03 -18.91 0.67
CA PHE A 438 19.61 -20.03 1.50
C PHE A 438 20.78 -20.96 1.84
N ASP A 439 21.55 -21.39 0.84
CA ASP A 439 22.69 -22.28 1.05
C ASP A 439 23.78 -21.61 1.91
N ARG A 440 24.04 -20.32 1.71
CA ARG A 440 25.02 -19.55 2.51
C ARG A 440 24.59 -19.41 3.97
N ILE A 441 23.30 -19.17 4.24
CA ILE A 441 22.75 -19.17 5.60
C ILE A 441 22.88 -20.57 6.23
N ILE A 442 22.55 -21.63 5.48
CA ILE A 442 22.68 -23.02 5.95
C ILE A 442 24.14 -23.39 6.26
N GLN A 443 25.10 -22.98 5.42
CA GLN A 443 26.53 -23.18 5.66
C GLN A 443 27.02 -22.44 6.92
N THR A 444 26.51 -21.22 7.16
CA THR A 444 26.83 -20.43 8.37
C THR A 444 26.27 -21.09 9.64
N ILE A 445 25.05 -21.63 9.57
CA ILE A 445 24.46 -22.42 10.64
C ILE A 445 25.29 -23.70 10.86
N ALA A 446 25.67 -24.39 9.79
CA ALA A 446 26.41 -25.65 9.84
C ALA A 446 27.77 -25.50 10.53
N SER A 447 28.61 -24.55 10.08
CA SER A 447 29.94 -24.31 10.64
C SER A 447 29.89 -23.90 12.12
N ALA A 448 28.88 -23.10 12.51
CA ALA A 448 28.68 -22.76 13.91
C ALA A 448 28.22 -23.94 14.80
N ILE A 449 27.80 -25.07 14.22
CA ILE A 449 27.35 -26.29 14.92
C ILE A 449 28.40 -27.42 14.86
N GLU A 450 29.48 -27.28 14.09
CA GLU A 450 30.54 -28.29 13.98
C GLU A 450 31.22 -28.60 15.33
N VAL A 451 31.34 -27.60 16.21
CA VAL A 451 31.90 -27.74 17.57
C VAL A 451 30.87 -28.39 18.51
N GLN A 452 30.79 -29.71 18.47
CA GLN A 452 29.70 -30.49 19.07
C GLN A 452 29.58 -30.34 20.61
N ASP A 453 30.66 -30.03 21.32
CA ASP A 453 30.66 -29.96 22.79
C ASP A 453 30.14 -28.61 23.36
N ASN A 454 29.96 -27.58 22.53
CA ASN A 454 29.49 -26.26 22.99
C ASN A 454 27.95 -26.19 23.07
N ASN A 455 27.41 -26.66 24.19
CA ASN A 455 25.96 -26.75 24.42
C ASN A 455 25.23 -25.38 24.44
N ASP A 456 25.92 -24.28 24.76
CA ASP A 456 25.34 -22.93 24.68
C ASP A 456 25.14 -22.47 23.23
N VAL A 457 26.13 -22.70 22.36
CA VAL A 457 26.00 -22.42 20.92
C VAL A 457 24.94 -23.32 20.27
N LEU A 458 24.87 -24.60 20.66
CA LEU A 458 23.79 -25.49 20.21
C LEU A 458 22.41 -24.98 20.68
N ALA A 459 22.26 -24.54 21.94
CA ALA A 459 20.99 -24.02 22.45
C ALA A 459 20.59 -22.69 21.78
N TYR A 460 21.54 -21.81 21.50
CA TYR A 460 21.35 -20.60 20.70
C TYR A 460 20.80 -20.93 19.31
N TRP A 461 21.45 -21.86 18.59
CA TRP A 461 21.01 -22.25 17.25
C TRP A 461 19.70 -23.04 17.23
N LEU A 462 19.41 -23.82 18.28
CA LEU A 462 18.10 -24.47 18.44
C LEU A 462 16.98 -23.43 18.55
N SER A 463 17.20 -22.37 19.33
CA SER A 463 16.25 -21.28 19.53
C SER A 463 16.05 -20.45 18.25
N ASN A 464 17.14 -20.09 17.56
CA ASN A 464 17.09 -19.38 16.28
C ASN A 464 16.41 -20.21 15.18
N SER A 465 16.85 -21.46 14.97
CA SER A 465 16.33 -22.33 13.91
C SER A 465 14.86 -22.68 14.12
N SER A 466 14.43 -22.94 15.37
CA SER A 466 13.01 -23.20 15.66
C SER A 466 12.12 -21.97 15.44
N THR A 467 12.60 -20.77 15.78
CA THR A 467 11.88 -19.52 15.52
C THR A 467 11.81 -19.20 14.02
N LEU A 468 12.93 -19.34 13.30
CA LEU A 468 12.98 -19.13 11.86
C LEU A 468 12.07 -20.12 11.12
N LEU A 469 12.09 -21.40 11.50
CA LEU A 469 11.21 -22.42 10.91
C LEU A 469 9.73 -22.11 11.14
N LEU A 470 9.36 -21.63 12.33
CA LEU A 470 7.99 -21.20 12.63
C LEU A 470 7.58 -19.99 11.77
N LEU A 471 8.45 -19.00 11.60
CA LEU A 471 8.18 -17.85 10.71
C LEU A 471 8.01 -18.29 9.25
N LEU A 472 8.86 -19.21 8.75
CA LEU A 472 8.73 -19.78 7.41
C LEU A 472 7.43 -20.58 7.24
N GLN A 473 7.02 -21.36 8.26
CA GLN A 473 5.76 -22.11 8.24
C GLN A 473 4.52 -21.20 8.12
N HIS A 474 4.55 -20.01 8.72
CA HIS A 474 3.47 -19.03 8.59
C HIS A 474 3.47 -18.25 7.26
N THR A 475 4.61 -18.20 6.55
CA THR A 475 4.79 -17.37 5.35
C THR A 475 4.60 -18.15 4.05
N LEU A 476 5.10 -19.38 4.00
CA LEU A 476 5.12 -20.21 2.78
C LEU A 476 3.83 -21.04 2.67
N LYS A 477 3.02 -20.80 1.63
CA LYS A 477 1.94 -21.72 1.24
C LYS A 477 2.54 -23.05 0.79
N ALA A 478 2.08 -24.15 1.39
CA ALA A 478 2.39 -25.48 0.89
C ALA A 478 1.54 -25.76 -0.36
N SER A 479 2.15 -25.65 -1.54
CA SER A 479 1.56 -26.19 -2.77
C SER A 479 1.73 -27.71 -2.76
N GLY A 480 0.63 -28.46 -2.73
CA GLY A 480 0.62 -29.91 -2.94
C GLY A 480 0.39 -30.84 -1.74
N ALA A 481 -0.64 -31.69 -1.87
CA ALA A 481 -0.78 -33.07 -1.38
C ALA A 481 -0.79 -33.42 0.14
N ALA A 482 -0.34 -32.58 1.08
CA ALA A 482 -0.15 -33.00 2.49
C ALA A 482 -1.19 -32.48 3.52
N SER A 483 -2.38 -32.01 3.09
CA SER A 483 -3.40 -31.46 4.01
C SER A 483 -4.77 -32.17 3.94
N LEU A 484 -4.79 -33.49 4.17
CA LEU A 484 -6.03 -34.25 4.39
C LEU A 484 -6.62 -34.04 5.81
N THR A 485 -6.90 -32.77 6.14
CA THR A 485 -7.79 -32.39 7.24
C THR A 485 -8.54 -31.11 6.84
N PRO A 486 -9.87 -31.14 6.63
CA PRO A 486 -10.62 -29.98 6.15
C PRO A 486 -10.85 -28.96 7.26
N GLN A 487 -9.83 -28.15 7.56
CA GLN A 487 -9.91 -27.02 8.48
C GLN A 487 -10.72 -25.88 7.84
N ARG A 488 -12.05 -25.99 7.82
CA ARG A 488 -12.97 -24.91 7.40
C ARG A 488 -12.68 -23.64 8.20
N ARG A 489 -11.96 -22.70 7.60
CA ARG A 489 -12.00 -21.28 7.95
C ARG A 489 -12.50 -20.50 6.74
N ARG A 490 -13.75 -20.04 6.82
CA ARG A 490 -14.26 -19.02 5.88
C ARG A 490 -13.39 -17.78 6.04
N ALA A 491 -12.60 -17.45 5.03
CA ALA A 491 -12.19 -16.08 4.81
C ALA A 491 -13.43 -15.32 4.31
N THR A 492 -13.97 -14.41 5.10
CA THR A 492 -14.97 -13.45 4.62
C THR A 492 -14.25 -12.42 3.77
N SER A 493 -14.42 -12.52 2.44
CA SER A 493 -14.11 -11.45 1.52
C SER A 493 -14.91 -10.20 1.92
N ALA A 494 -14.22 -9.07 2.02
CA ALA A 494 -14.86 -7.79 2.32
C ALA A 494 -15.50 -7.22 1.05
N SER A 495 -16.74 -7.62 0.76
CA SER A 495 -17.58 -6.93 -0.23
C SER A 495 -18.08 -5.61 0.36
N LEU A 496 -17.81 -4.51 -0.34
CA LEU A 496 -18.44 -3.22 -0.06
C LEU A 496 -19.94 -3.31 -0.36
N PHE A 497 -20.77 -2.75 0.53
CA PHE A 497 -22.26 -2.81 0.63
C PHE A 497 -22.86 -3.94 1.50
N GLY A 498 -23.78 -3.53 2.40
CA GLY A 498 -24.55 -4.41 3.28
C GLY A 498 -24.53 -4.00 4.76
N ARG A 499 -25.49 -3.19 5.21
CA ARG A 499 -25.74 -2.88 6.63
C ARG A 499 -27.14 -3.38 7.04
N MET A 500 -27.23 -3.85 8.30
CA MET A 500 -28.44 -4.26 9.04
C MET A 500 -29.16 -5.50 8.46
N SER A 501 -29.25 -6.62 9.18
CA SER A 501 -30.08 -6.73 10.40
C SER A 501 -29.67 -7.92 11.32
N GLN A 502 -30.48 -8.13 12.36
CA GLN A 502 -30.46 -9.11 13.47
C GLN A 502 -30.10 -10.57 13.05
N GLY A 503 -29.70 -11.52 13.91
CA GLY A 503 -29.60 -11.59 15.37
C GLY A 503 -30.02 -13.00 15.88
N LEU A 504 -29.27 -13.53 16.87
CA LEU A 504 -29.54 -14.74 17.70
C LEU A 504 -29.11 -16.16 17.22
N ARG A 505 -28.40 -16.83 18.16
CA ARG A 505 -28.32 -18.28 18.47
C ARG A 505 -27.68 -19.26 17.46
N ALA A 506 -26.39 -19.59 17.69
CA ALA A 506 -25.94 -20.96 18.03
C ALA A 506 -24.45 -21.01 18.42
N SER A 507 -24.08 -21.95 19.31
CA SER A 507 -22.70 -22.38 19.57
C SER A 507 -22.48 -23.75 18.89
N PRO A 508 -21.24 -24.15 18.59
CA PRO A 508 -20.67 -25.16 19.48
C PRO A 508 -19.20 -24.92 19.86
N GLN A 509 -18.81 -25.53 20.98
CA GLN A 509 -17.44 -25.60 21.46
C GLN A 509 -16.66 -26.68 20.69
N SER A 510 -15.41 -26.39 20.34
CA SER A 510 -14.39 -27.39 20.03
C SER A 510 -13.05 -26.86 20.54
N ALA A 511 -12.44 -27.59 21.48
CA ALA A 511 -11.23 -27.14 22.15
C ALA A 511 -9.98 -27.50 21.32
N GLY A 512 -9.29 -26.46 20.82
CA GLY A 512 -7.95 -26.55 20.24
C GLY A 512 -6.96 -25.78 21.12
N LEU A 513 -5.80 -26.39 21.41
CA LEU A 513 -4.82 -25.87 22.35
C LEU A 513 -4.10 -24.60 21.84
N SER A 514 -4.54 -23.43 22.31
CA SER A 514 -3.84 -22.15 22.12
C SER A 514 -3.02 -21.78 23.35
N PHE A 515 -1.98 -22.56 23.65
CA PHE A 515 -1.01 -22.23 24.70
C PHE A 515 0.33 -21.85 24.07
N LEU A 516 0.58 -20.55 23.92
CA LEU A 516 1.88 -19.89 24.14
C LEU A 516 1.78 -18.36 23.98
N SER A 517 2.17 -17.67 25.05
CA SER A 517 2.68 -16.27 25.08
C SER A 517 1.79 -15.12 24.60
N GLY A 518 1.22 -14.44 25.59
CA GLY A 518 0.48 -13.19 25.44
C GLY A 518 1.28 -11.98 24.92
N ARG A 519 0.49 -11.00 24.47
CA ARG A 519 0.75 -9.54 24.54
C ARG A 519 2.07 -9.03 23.93
N GLY A 520 2.24 -9.23 22.62
CA GLY A 520 3.29 -8.55 21.85
C GLY A 520 3.37 -8.89 20.36
N LEU A 521 2.41 -9.63 19.81
CA LEU A 521 2.43 -10.17 18.44
C LEU A 521 1.18 -9.85 17.60
N SER A 522 0.20 -9.09 18.12
CA SER A 522 -1.03 -8.67 17.42
C SER A 522 -0.83 -7.63 16.30
N ARG A 523 0.33 -7.65 15.61
CA ARG A 523 0.66 -6.77 14.48
C ARG A 523 1.43 -7.53 13.38
N LEU A 524 1.15 -8.83 13.23
CA LEU A 524 1.67 -9.69 12.15
C LEU A 524 0.58 -10.59 11.52
N ASP A 525 -0.71 -10.29 11.75
CA ASP A 525 -1.82 -10.98 11.07
C ASP A 525 -1.98 -10.57 9.57
N ASP A 526 -1.24 -9.55 9.11
CA ASP A 526 -1.18 -9.12 7.70
C ASP A 526 0.00 -9.75 6.90
N LEU A 527 0.58 -10.85 7.37
CA LEU A 527 1.62 -11.56 6.63
C LEU A 527 1.04 -12.23 5.37
N ARG A 528 1.18 -11.51 4.24
CA ARG A 528 0.95 -11.97 2.87
C ARG A 528 1.50 -13.40 2.71
N GLN A 529 0.62 -14.37 2.50
CA GLN A 529 1.02 -15.74 2.23
C GLN A 529 1.64 -15.84 0.84
N VAL A 530 2.93 -16.16 0.78
CA VAL A 530 3.74 -16.22 -0.44
C VAL A 530 3.65 -17.62 -1.06
N GLU A 531 3.55 -17.68 -2.39
CA GLU A 531 3.72 -18.91 -3.14
C GLU A 531 5.22 -19.23 -3.25
N ALA A 532 5.65 -20.26 -2.51
CA ALA A 532 7.06 -20.58 -2.35
C ALA A 532 7.61 -21.34 -3.56
N LYS A 533 8.66 -20.80 -4.21
CA LYS A 533 9.43 -21.54 -5.22
C LYS A 533 10.27 -22.65 -4.57
N TYR A 534 10.72 -23.60 -5.37
CA TYR A 534 11.45 -24.80 -4.93
C TYR A 534 12.63 -24.52 -3.95
N PRO A 535 13.51 -23.51 -4.16
CA PRO A 535 14.60 -23.23 -3.23
C PRO A 535 14.14 -22.90 -1.79
N ALA A 536 13.00 -22.22 -1.64
CA ALA A 536 12.44 -21.89 -0.33
C ALA A 536 11.86 -23.11 0.40
N LEU A 537 11.31 -24.08 -0.35
CA LEU A 537 10.85 -25.36 0.19
C LEU A 537 12.04 -26.24 0.62
N LEU A 538 13.11 -26.28 -0.20
CA LEU A 538 14.35 -26.97 0.14
C LEU A 538 15.02 -26.37 1.39
N PHE A 539 15.11 -25.04 1.47
CA PHE A 539 15.63 -24.33 2.65
C PHE A 539 14.84 -24.66 3.93
N LYS A 540 13.50 -24.72 3.85
CA LYS A 540 12.64 -25.14 4.96
C LYS A 540 12.91 -26.59 5.39
N GLN A 541 13.13 -27.49 4.43
CA GLN A 541 13.47 -28.89 4.71
C GLN A 541 14.85 -29.03 5.36
N GLN A 542 15.88 -28.37 4.80
CA GLN A 542 17.22 -28.31 5.36
C GLN A 542 17.19 -27.75 6.79
N LEU A 543 16.51 -26.62 7.03
CA LEU A 543 16.39 -26.03 8.37
C LEU A 543 15.68 -26.95 9.37
N THR A 544 14.71 -27.76 8.91
CA THR A 544 14.07 -28.79 9.74
C THR A 544 15.06 -29.89 10.13
N ALA A 545 15.85 -30.39 9.17
CA ALA A 545 16.90 -31.38 9.44
C ALA A 545 18.00 -30.83 10.37
N PHE A 546 18.38 -29.55 10.25
CA PHE A 546 19.31 -28.90 11.18
C PHE A 546 18.74 -28.80 12.59
N LEU A 547 17.46 -28.44 12.75
CA LEU A 547 16.79 -28.41 14.05
C LEU A 547 16.82 -29.80 14.72
N GLU A 548 16.51 -30.86 13.97
CA GLU A 548 16.57 -32.24 14.46
C GLU A 548 18.00 -32.68 14.80
N LYS A 549 19.01 -32.29 14.00
CA LYS A 549 20.43 -32.53 14.28
C LYS A 549 20.87 -31.87 15.58
N ILE A 550 20.61 -30.57 15.76
CA ILE A 550 20.95 -29.82 16.99
C ILE A 550 20.27 -30.43 18.21
N TYR A 551 18.97 -30.74 18.10
CA TYR A 551 18.20 -31.39 19.14
C TYR A 551 18.82 -32.76 19.53
N GLY A 552 19.24 -33.55 18.54
CA GLY A 552 19.95 -34.81 18.74
C GLY A 552 21.27 -34.63 19.48
N MET A 553 22.10 -33.68 19.05
CA MET A 553 23.40 -33.38 19.65
C MET A 553 23.28 -32.97 21.13
N ILE A 554 22.39 -32.02 21.47
CA ILE A 554 22.17 -31.61 22.88
C ILE A 554 21.72 -32.80 23.74
N ARG A 555 20.80 -33.62 23.22
CA ARG A 555 20.31 -34.82 23.91
C ARG A 555 21.43 -35.83 24.13
N ASP A 556 22.24 -36.09 23.12
CA ASP A 556 23.24 -37.16 23.18
C ASP A 556 24.51 -36.73 23.94
N ASN A 557 24.86 -35.44 23.95
CA ASN A 557 25.82 -34.85 24.88
C ASN A 557 25.38 -35.04 26.35
N LEU A 558 24.12 -34.76 26.65
CA LEU A 558 23.56 -34.95 28.00
C LEU A 558 23.54 -36.43 28.41
N LYS A 559 23.25 -37.35 27.48
CA LYS A 559 23.44 -38.80 27.74
C LYS A 559 24.91 -39.16 27.99
N LYS A 560 25.84 -38.63 27.19
CA LYS A 560 27.30 -38.90 27.30
C LYS A 560 27.84 -38.49 28.68
N GLU A 561 27.37 -37.37 29.24
CA GLU A 561 27.75 -36.94 30.59
C GLU A 561 27.07 -37.77 31.70
N ILE A 562 25.78 -38.09 31.57
CA ILE A 562 25.02 -38.81 32.60
C ILE A 562 25.35 -40.31 32.64
N SER A 563 25.65 -40.94 31.50
CA SER A 563 25.90 -42.39 31.38
C SER A 563 26.98 -42.95 32.33
N PRO A 564 28.20 -42.37 32.43
CA PRO A 564 29.20 -42.86 33.39
C PRO A 564 28.75 -42.69 34.85
N LEU A 565 28.09 -41.58 35.18
CA LEU A 565 27.57 -41.33 36.53
C LEU A 565 26.48 -42.33 36.93
N LEU A 566 25.56 -42.66 36.01
CA LEU A 566 24.57 -43.74 36.20
C LEU A 566 25.25 -45.10 36.41
N GLY A 567 26.30 -45.40 35.63
CA GLY A 567 27.08 -46.62 35.79
C GLY A 567 27.63 -46.78 37.21
N LEU A 568 28.19 -45.71 37.78
CA LEU A 568 28.66 -45.68 39.16
C LEU A 568 27.49 -45.83 40.17
N CYS A 569 26.37 -45.11 39.98
CA CYS A 569 25.17 -45.26 40.82
C CYS A 569 24.61 -46.69 40.85
N ILE A 570 24.75 -47.46 39.76
CA ILE A 570 24.25 -48.84 39.64
C ILE A 570 25.27 -49.86 40.22
N GLN A 571 26.56 -49.55 40.20
CA GLN A 571 27.62 -50.45 40.69
C GLN A 571 27.82 -50.37 42.22
N VAL A 572 27.70 -49.17 42.82
CA VAL A 572 27.89 -48.99 44.28
C VAL A 572 26.95 -49.87 45.15
N PRO A 573 25.65 -50.05 44.82
CA PRO A 573 24.77 -50.98 45.53
C PRO A 573 25.13 -52.46 45.39
N ARG A 574 25.90 -52.84 44.34
CA ARG A 574 26.39 -54.21 44.15
C ARG A 574 27.62 -54.48 45.01
N THR A 575 28.54 -53.52 45.11
CA THR A 575 29.74 -53.65 45.95
C THR A 575 29.41 -53.62 47.44
N SER A 576 28.43 -52.81 47.87
CA SER A 576 27.96 -52.83 49.27
C SER A 576 27.32 -54.17 49.66
N ARG A 577 26.50 -54.77 48.79
CA ARG A 577 25.96 -56.13 48.99
C ARG A 577 27.05 -57.20 49.12
N ALA A 578 28.14 -57.11 48.36
CA ALA A 578 29.29 -58.02 48.53
C ALA A 578 30.02 -57.80 49.87
N SER A 579 30.09 -56.56 50.35
CA SER A 579 30.69 -56.22 51.65
C SER A 579 29.85 -56.62 52.87
N LEU A 580 28.53 -56.80 52.69
CA LEU A 580 27.61 -57.20 53.76
C LEU A 580 27.97 -58.55 54.38
N VAL A 581 28.58 -59.44 53.60
CA VAL A 581 29.12 -60.75 54.01
C VAL A 581 30.35 -60.62 54.94
N LYS A 582 30.96 -59.44 55.04
CA LYS A 582 32.21 -59.16 55.79
C LYS A 582 32.07 -58.22 56.98
N GLY A 583 30.84 -57.91 57.42
CA GLY A 583 30.59 -57.38 58.78
C GLY A 583 31.17 -55.99 59.11
N ARG A 584 31.40 -55.11 58.13
CA ARG A 584 31.87 -53.73 58.38
C ARG A 584 30.75 -52.70 58.17
N SER A 585 30.29 -52.08 59.26
CA SER A 585 29.27 -51.03 59.25
C SER A 585 29.75 -49.71 58.63
N GLN A 586 30.99 -49.31 58.94
CA GLN A 586 31.58 -48.04 58.51
C GLN A 586 31.76 -47.92 56.98
N SER A 587 32.04 -49.03 56.27
CA SER A 587 32.15 -49.02 54.81
C SER A 587 30.83 -48.78 54.09
N ASN A 588 29.69 -49.14 54.71
CA ASN A 588 28.36 -48.90 54.12
C ASN A 588 27.98 -47.42 54.14
N ALA A 589 28.36 -46.67 55.19
CA ALA A 589 28.12 -45.24 55.26
C ALA A 589 28.90 -44.48 54.16
N VAL A 590 30.17 -44.83 53.95
CA VAL A 590 31.01 -44.23 52.89
C VAL A 590 30.46 -44.57 51.49
N ALA A 591 30.01 -45.81 51.27
CA ALA A 591 29.39 -46.21 50.00
C ALA A 591 28.05 -45.47 49.74
N GLN A 592 27.21 -45.29 50.75
CA GLN A 592 25.98 -44.49 50.64
C GLN A 592 26.29 -43.02 50.33
N GLN A 593 27.29 -42.43 50.99
CA GLN A 593 27.69 -41.04 50.74
C GLN A 593 28.21 -40.84 49.30
N ALA A 594 28.98 -41.80 48.77
CA ALA A 594 29.43 -41.79 47.38
C ALA A 594 28.25 -41.87 46.39
N LEU A 595 27.27 -42.75 46.65
CA LEU A 595 26.07 -42.87 45.82
C LEU A 595 25.24 -41.57 45.82
N ILE A 596 25.07 -40.92 46.97
CA ILE A 596 24.40 -39.62 47.07
C ILE A 596 25.17 -38.56 46.26
N ALA A 597 26.51 -38.53 46.33
CA ALA A 597 27.33 -37.61 45.55
C ALA A 597 27.19 -37.82 44.03
N HIS A 598 27.13 -39.07 43.55
CA HIS A 598 26.90 -39.37 42.13
C HIS A 598 25.51 -38.92 41.66
N TRP A 599 24.45 -39.18 42.45
CA TRP A 599 23.10 -38.67 42.14
C TRP A 599 23.03 -37.14 42.13
N GLN A 600 23.68 -36.47 43.08
CA GLN A 600 23.80 -35.01 43.09
C GLN A 600 24.54 -34.50 41.84
N SER A 601 25.56 -35.21 41.34
CA SER A 601 26.26 -34.88 40.10
C SER A 601 25.34 -34.97 38.87
N ILE A 602 24.51 -36.01 38.77
CA ILE A 602 23.50 -36.16 37.71
C ILE A 602 22.49 -35.00 37.77
N VAL A 603 21.98 -34.66 38.95
CA VAL A 603 21.06 -33.52 39.13
C VAL A 603 21.73 -32.19 38.75
N LYS A 604 23.00 -31.98 39.08
CA LYS A 604 23.78 -30.80 38.67
C LYS A 604 23.95 -30.70 37.14
N SER A 605 24.21 -31.81 36.45
CA SER A 605 24.26 -31.85 34.97
C SER A 605 22.88 -31.49 34.37
N LEU A 606 21.80 -32.13 34.83
CA LEU A 606 20.44 -31.85 34.38
C LEU A 606 20.05 -30.37 34.58
N ASP A 607 20.36 -29.78 35.74
CA ASP A 607 20.09 -28.38 36.03
C ASP A 607 20.97 -27.43 35.21
N ARG A 608 22.24 -27.78 34.93
CA ARG A 608 23.11 -27.01 34.02
C ARG A 608 22.52 -26.94 32.61
N TYR A 609 22.09 -28.08 32.04
CA TYR A 609 21.43 -28.10 30.73
C TYR A 609 20.08 -27.36 30.73
N LEU A 610 19.32 -27.44 31.82
CA LEU A 610 18.07 -26.67 31.97
C LEU A 610 18.34 -25.16 31.99
N LYS A 611 19.40 -24.72 32.66
CA LYS A 611 19.84 -23.32 32.69
C LYS A 611 20.30 -22.84 31.31
N ILE A 612 21.14 -23.60 30.61
CA ILE A 612 21.60 -23.30 29.24
C ILE A 612 20.41 -23.15 28.27
N MET A 613 19.44 -24.05 28.30
CA MET A 613 18.27 -23.95 27.44
C MET A 613 17.33 -22.78 27.82
N LYS A 614 17.25 -22.43 29.11
CA LYS A 614 16.47 -21.27 29.57
C LYS A 614 17.13 -19.93 29.20
N SER A 615 18.46 -19.80 29.36
CA SER A 615 19.20 -18.57 29.00
C SER A 615 19.14 -18.28 27.51
N ASN A 616 19.15 -19.33 26.67
CA ASN A 616 18.98 -19.23 25.22
C ASN A 616 17.50 -19.21 24.76
N HIS A 617 16.54 -19.00 25.68
CA HIS A 617 15.11 -18.89 25.40
C HIS A 617 14.52 -20.05 24.54
N VAL A 618 15.07 -21.26 24.67
CA VAL A 618 14.65 -22.43 23.86
C VAL A 618 13.15 -22.72 24.13
N PRO A 619 12.32 -22.94 23.09
CA PRO A 619 10.90 -23.18 23.25
C PRO A 619 10.58 -24.28 24.29
N PRO A 620 9.71 -24.02 25.30
CA PRO A 620 9.49 -24.93 26.43
C PRO A 620 9.05 -26.35 26.04
N PHE A 621 8.39 -26.53 24.89
CA PHE A 621 7.99 -27.83 24.39
C PHE A 621 9.19 -28.68 23.91
N LEU A 622 10.23 -28.06 23.34
CA LEU A 622 11.47 -28.74 22.96
C LEU A 622 12.24 -29.15 24.22
N VAL A 623 12.41 -28.23 25.17
CA VAL A 623 13.04 -28.51 26.47
C VAL A 623 12.35 -29.69 27.17
N ARG A 624 11.02 -29.67 27.25
CA ARG A 624 10.24 -30.78 27.83
C ARG A 624 10.46 -32.10 27.10
N LYS A 625 10.52 -32.10 25.76
CA LYS A 625 10.81 -33.32 24.97
C LYS A 625 12.22 -33.87 25.24
N VAL A 626 13.25 -33.02 25.31
CA VAL A 626 14.63 -33.45 25.66
C VAL A 626 14.61 -34.14 27.02
N PHE A 627 14.11 -33.48 28.06
CA PHE A 627 14.10 -34.06 29.41
C PHE A 627 13.24 -35.34 29.51
N THR A 628 12.10 -35.43 28.81
CA THR A 628 11.33 -36.69 28.75
C THR A 628 12.14 -37.83 28.13
N GLN A 629 12.92 -37.58 27.07
CA GLN A 629 13.78 -38.61 26.46
C GLN A 629 14.97 -38.99 27.36
N ILE A 630 15.53 -38.02 28.11
CA ILE A 630 16.62 -38.28 29.07
C ILE A 630 16.13 -39.07 30.29
N PHE A 631 14.97 -38.73 30.86
CA PHE A 631 14.39 -39.51 31.95
C PHE A 631 13.98 -40.93 31.50
N SER A 632 13.50 -41.09 30.27
CA SER A 632 13.27 -42.41 29.67
C SER A 632 14.58 -43.21 29.56
N PHE A 633 15.66 -42.60 29.08
CA PHE A 633 16.99 -43.23 29.03
C PHE A 633 17.52 -43.62 30.42
N ILE A 634 17.39 -42.74 31.42
CA ILE A 634 17.74 -43.04 32.82
C ILE A 634 16.94 -44.25 33.31
N ASN A 635 15.62 -44.26 33.11
CA ASN A 635 14.76 -45.36 33.54
C ASN A 635 15.12 -46.70 32.88
N VAL A 636 15.40 -46.70 31.57
CA VAL A 636 15.85 -47.90 30.84
C VAL A 636 17.20 -48.40 31.35
N GLN A 637 18.16 -47.52 31.63
CA GLN A 637 19.47 -47.92 32.19
C GLN A 637 19.36 -48.47 33.62
N LEU A 638 18.43 -47.94 34.43
CA LEU A 638 18.17 -48.43 35.79
C LEU A 638 17.37 -49.75 35.83
N PHE A 639 16.56 -50.04 34.81
CA PHE A 639 15.74 -51.25 34.75
C PHE A 639 16.45 -52.43 34.07
N ASN A 640 17.28 -52.16 33.06
CA ASN A 640 18.01 -53.19 32.30
C ASN A 640 19.33 -53.65 32.96
N ARG A 641 19.71 -53.08 34.11
CA ARG A 641 20.95 -53.41 34.82
C ARG A 641 20.71 -53.70 36.29
#